data_AF-A0A9P1ADY8-F1
#
_entry.id   AF-A0A9P1ADY8-F1
#
_cell.length_a   1.000
_cell.length_b   1.000
_cell.length_c   1.000
_cell.angle_alpha   90.00
_cell.angle_beta   90.00
_cell.angle_gamma   90.00
#
_symmetry.space_group_name_H-M   'P 1'
#
loop_
_entity.id
_entity.type
_entity.pdbx_description
1 polymer ?
#
loop_
_entity_poly.entity_id
_entity_poly.type
_entity_poly.pdbx_seq_one_letter_code
_entity_poly.pdbx_strand_id
1 'polypeptide(L)'
;MVYTPKNVVITGGCGFIGSNFVNYIHDAWPNCNFVNIDKLILNSDTQNVNESVRNSPRYKLVLTDIKNEAAILNVFEENKIDTVIHFAADCTSTRCYNETSEAVHNNVLSFIQFLETVRIYGKIKRFVHISTDEVYGDSDLSENEQGKVEHSRLVPGNPYAATKIAGEAYVRAYQTQYNLPIVTARMNNIYGPNQWDVKVVPRFIEIAKVRGEYTIQGTGKQLRSWLFVDDASAGLKAVCEKGELHEIYNLGTYYEKNVADLAKTIQEEVDAQLKRAHEPPRYKSIPDRPYNDLRYLISIEKAKSELGWEPTTSFDVGMRHTVASALKEHKHVKMHVAVYGGKGYVGQELQHVLNARGIPYVLATKKVGFDSDEEVEKELALLGVTHVICVTGRTHGPGCGTIEYLEGGADKVFINVRDNMYSATILAHICRKIGLHYTYIGTGYMFAYDKEHPIGGAEFKDDDEPSFFGSAYSVVKGFTDRQMSYFNQKGWENLNVRITLPLSLDLEQPRNLLSKIIKYKELFDIPVSLTILPDCMNAMLNLMEQRTGGTLNLVNPEPISLYEVVEIYKEIVDDSVNPTPIGVETERAQQLLATKGNCALDTEKLQSLAPVLSAKQSLVKHFGDMATKRASKISIELEMLRNVSLACSSAVSANLCKQSKPAWALLSAARFSDKKKGDDLETDLQKDLKKLNEILKTGIKEAESTNLTAEQPAADKSIDKSFMDFRRQAEKESFQRSSNIFNWKVALGTLAVGGSCLVALFYIKKIRLEEREKHRKVTAGKARIGGEWELLNTEGKPEGSQELRGNWLLMYFGFTNCPDICPDEIEKMVKVVEIIESTKDATPIVPVFISVDPERDSVARVKEYCAEFSDKLRGYTGTTEAVNKVAKTFRVYHSQGPKTNKQEDDYIVDHTVIMYLIDPDGQFHDYYGQNRKAEEIANVIQMKVLKYQAQNRKSLLNLF
;
A
#
# COMPACT_ATOMS: atom_id res chain seq x y z
N MET A 1 -16.92 -38.14 8.29
CA MET A 1 -17.81 -37.15 8.95
C MET A 1 -17.78 -35.87 8.14
N VAL A 2 -18.92 -35.22 7.91
CA VAL A 2 -18.97 -33.93 7.20
C VAL A 2 -18.60 -32.82 8.19
N TYR A 3 -17.61 -32.01 7.85
CA TYR A 3 -17.24 -30.82 8.59
C TYR A 3 -18.28 -29.71 8.34
N THR A 4 -18.76 -29.07 9.40
CA THR A 4 -19.69 -27.95 9.30
C THR A 4 -18.98 -26.67 9.77
N PRO A 5 -18.69 -25.71 8.87
CA PRO A 5 -18.12 -24.43 9.28
C PRO A 5 -19.09 -23.66 10.18
N LYS A 6 -18.58 -22.73 11.01
CA LYS A 6 -19.43 -21.79 11.77
C LYS A 6 -19.03 -20.34 11.57
N ASN A 7 -17.73 -20.05 11.68
CA ASN A 7 -17.21 -18.69 11.55
C ASN A 7 -16.07 -18.73 10.52
N VAL A 8 -16.37 -18.28 9.32
CA VAL A 8 -15.51 -18.44 8.14
C VAL A 8 -14.84 -17.11 7.82
N VAL A 9 -13.51 -17.12 7.74
CA VAL A 9 -12.76 -16.06 7.07
C VAL A 9 -12.57 -16.40 5.62
N ILE A 10 -12.81 -15.42 4.74
CA ILE A 10 -12.52 -15.48 3.32
C ILE A 10 -11.52 -14.37 3.02
N THR A 11 -10.29 -14.70 2.63
CA THR A 11 -9.33 -13.67 2.20
C THR A 11 -9.41 -13.47 0.70
N GLY A 12 -9.37 -12.23 0.20
CA GLY A 12 -9.50 -11.93 -1.23
C GLY A 12 -10.95 -12.01 -1.72
N GLY A 13 -11.92 -11.84 -0.81
CA GLY A 13 -13.35 -12.03 -1.10
C GLY A 13 -14.00 -10.86 -1.85
N CYS A 14 -13.28 -9.79 -2.18
CA CYS A 14 -13.75 -8.74 -3.08
C CYS A 14 -13.22 -8.91 -4.52
N GLY A 15 -12.31 -9.86 -4.75
CA GLY A 15 -11.84 -10.24 -6.08
C GLY A 15 -12.83 -11.12 -6.84
N PHE A 16 -12.48 -11.51 -8.08
CA PHE A 16 -13.35 -12.29 -8.97
C PHE A 16 -13.89 -13.59 -8.33
N ILE A 17 -13.03 -14.59 -8.08
CA ILE A 17 -13.47 -15.90 -7.56
C ILE A 17 -13.99 -15.75 -6.13
N GLY A 18 -13.30 -14.96 -5.31
CA GLY A 18 -13.64 -14.78 -3.90
C GLY A 18 -15.02 -14.15 -3.68
N SER A 19 -15.40 -13.14 -4.47
CA SER A 19 -16.71 -12.48 -4.34
C SER A 19 -17.85 -13.38 -4.77
N ASN A 20 -17.71 -14.11 -5.89
CA ASN A 20 -18.70 -15.11 -6.31
C ASN A 20 -18.84 -16.22 -5.26
N PHE A 21 -17.73 -16.67 -4.68
CA PHE A 21 -17.77 -17.64 -3.57
C PHE A 21 -18.50 -17.07 -2.35
N VAL A 22 -18.22 -15.83 -1.93
CA VAL A 22 -18.94 -15.16 -0.83
C VAL A 22 -20.45 -15.08 -1.10
N ASN A 23 -20.83 -14.68 -2.32
CA ASN A 23 -22.24 -14.61 -2.73
C ASN A 23 -22.91 -15.98 -2.68
N TYR A 24 -22.22 -17.01 -3.16
CA TYR A 24 -22.72 -18.39 -3.16
C TYR A 24 -22.85 -18.98 -1.76
N ILE A 25 -21.80 -18.87 -0.92
CA ILE A 25 -21.81 -19.50 0.41
C ILE A 25 -22.76 -18.82 1.38
N HIS A 26 -23.12 -17.54 1.15
CA HIS A 26 -24.08 -16.86 2.01
C HIS A 26 -25.37 -17.68 2.11
N ASP A 27 -25.88 -18.16 0.99
CA ASP A 27 -27.11 -18.96 0.94
C ASP A 27 -26.84 -20.45 1.19
N ALA A 28 -25.71 -20.98 0.71
CA ALA A 28 -25.35 -22.38 0.87
C ALA A 28 -24.99 -22.75 2.33
N TRP A 29 -24.57 -21.78 3.14
CA TRP A 29 -24.27 -21.92 4.57
C TRP A 29 -25.11 -20.94 5.41
N PRO A 30 -26.42 -21.20 5.58
CA PRO A 30 -27.35 -20.24 6.21
C PRO A 30 -27.06 -19.98 7.70
N ASN A 31 -26.34 -20.88 8.36
CA ASN A 31 -26.02 -20.81 9.80
C ASN A 31 -24.59 -20.36 10.10
N CYS A 32 -23.85 -19.89 9.09
CA CYS A 32 -22.47 -19.42 9.25
C CYS A 32 -22.40 -17.89 9.29
N ASN A 33 -21.40 -17.39 10.02
CA ASN A 33 -20.93 -16.01 9.94
C ASN A 33 -19.70 -15.95 9.01
N PHE A 34 -19.62 -14.90 8.22
CA PHE A 34 -18.58 -14.68 7.22
C PHE A 34 -17.83 -13.39 7.52
N VAL A 35 -16.51 -13.49 7.57
CA VAL A 35 -15.62 -12.34 7.61
C VAL A 35 -14.81 -12.33 6.33
N ASN A 36 -15.12 -11.39 5.44
CA ASN A 36 -14.38 -11.18 4.21
C ASN A 36 -13.24 -10.20 4.49
N ILE A 37 -12.01 -10.65 4.27
CA ILE A 37 -10.78 -9.87 4.44
C ILE A 37 -10.24 -9.54 3.05
N ASP A 38 -10.11 -8.27 2.73
CA ASP A 38 -9.57 -7.87 1.43
C ASP A 38 -8.73 -6.58 1.53
N LYS A 39 -7.68 -6.51 0.73
CA LYS A 39 -6.82 -5.32 0.63
C LYS A 39 -7.39 -4.27 -0.34
N LEU A 40 -8.36 -4.65 -1.16
CA LEU A 40 -8.82 -3.92 -2.34
C LEU A 40 -7.66 -3.55 -3.27
N ILE A 41 -6.93 -4.57 -3.73
CA ILE A 41 -5.99 -4.41 -4.84
C ILE A 41 -6.75 -4.14 -6.15
N LEU A 42 -6.03 -3.82 -7.23
CA LEU A 42 -6.62 -3.32 -8.48
C LEU A 42 -7.72 -4.23 -9.09
N ASN A 43 -7.71 -5.54 -8.77
CA ASN A 43 -8.68 -6.53 -9.21
C ASN A 43 -9.90 -6.74 -8.28
N SER A 44 -10.00 -5.96 -7.22
CA SER A 44 -11.01 -6.11 -6.18
C SER A 44 -11.98 -4.94 -6.16
N ASP A 45 -13.25 -5.23 -5.92
CA ASP A 45 -14.29 -4.22 -5.68
C ASP A 45 -15.25 -4.72 -4.61
N THR A 46 -15.56 -3.86 -3.63
CA THR A 46 -16.52 -4.21 -2.58
C THR A 46 -17.92 -4.49 -3.15
N GLN A 47 -18.25 -3.90 -4.30
CA GLN A 47 -19.55 -4.02 -4.95
C GLN A 47 -19.70 -5.36 -5.70
N ASN A 48 -18.61 -6.14 -5.86
CA ASN A 48 -18.68 -7.50 -6.37
C ASN A 48 -19.45 -8.44 -5.41
N VAL A 49 -19.48 -8.11 -4.12
CA VAL A 49 -20.34 -8.78 -3.14
C VAL A 49 -21.74 -8.16 -3.22
N ASN A 50 -22.74 -9.00 -3.43
CA ASN A 50 -24.13 -8.59 -3.62
C ASN A 50 -24.60 -7.72 -2.45
N GLU A 51 -25.40 -6.70 -2.75
CA GLU A 51 -25.91 -5.76 -1.73
C GLU A 51 -26.67 -6.48 -0.60
N SER A 52 -27.47 -7.50 -0.92
CA SER A 52 -28.18 -8.31 0.07
C SER A 52 -27.22 -9.04 1.04
N VAL A 53 -26.06 -9.47 0.55
CA VAL A 53 -25.03 -10.12 1.35
C VAL A 53 -24.27 -9.09 2.19
N ARG A 54 -23.90 -7.94 1.61
CA ARG A 54 -23.22 -6.86 2.34
C ARG A 54 -24.05 -6.30 3.49
N ASN A 55 -25.36 -6.25 3.33
CA ASN A 55 -26.29 -5.77 4.36
C ASN A 55 -26.73 -6.87 5.34
N SER A 56 -26.26 -8.11 5.17
CA SER A 56 -26.57 -9.23 6.05
C SER A 56 -25.83 -9.11 7.39
N PRO A 57 -26.49 -9.34 8.54
CA PRO A 57 -25.81 -9.33 9.84
C PRO A 57 -24.79 -10.47 10.00
N ARG A 58 -24.80 -11.46 9.10
CA ARG A 58 -23.84 -12.58 9.07
C ARG A 58 -22.57 -12.26 8.32
N TYR A 59 -22.51 -11.15 7.58
CA TYR A 59 -21.36 -10.77 6.77
C TYR A 59 -20.67 -9.54 7.35
N LYS A 60 -19.34 -9.62 7.47
CA LYS A 60 -18.48 -8.49 7.86
C LYS A 60 -17.36 -8.35 6.84
N LEU A 61 -17.22 -7.17 6.25
CA LEU A 61 -16.05 -6.81 5.46
C LEU A 61 -14.99 -6.18 6.36
N VAL A 62 -13.76 -6.65 6.27
CA VAL A 62 -12.59 -6.08 6.95
C VAL A 62 -11.54 -5.74 5.90
N LEU A 63 -11.23 -4.46 5.77
CA LEU A 63 -10.22 -4.02 4.82
C LEU A 63 -8.84 -4.03 5.47
N THR A 64 -8.02 -5.02 5.14
CA THR A 64 -6.64 -5.14 5.64
C THR A 64 -5.81 -6.03 4.71
N ASP A 65 -4.50 -5.79 4.69
CA ASP A 65 -3.54 -6.72 4.09
C ASP A 65 -3.41 -7.97 5.00
N ILE A 66 -3.27 -9.15 4.40
CA ILE A 66 -3.05 -10.41 5.13
C ILE A 66 -1.70 -10.45 5.85
N LYS A 67 -0.78 -9.55 5.49
CA LYS A 67 0.50 -9.33 6.20
C LYS A 67 0.32 -8.63 7.55
N ASN A 68 -0.80 -7.97 7.79
CA ASN A 68 -1.05 -7.25 9.03
C ASN A 68 -1.44 -8.23 10.15
N GLU A 69 -0.44 -8.89 10.73
CA GLU A 69 -0.60 -9.90 11.79
C GLU A 69 -1.53 -9.43 12.91
N ALA A 70 -1.34 -8.20 13.40
CA ALA A 70 -2.13 -7.65 14.50
C ALA A 70 -3.62 -7.53 14.14
N ALA A 71 -3.94 -7.00 12.95
CA ALA A 71 -5.33 -6.90 12.49
C ALA A 71 -5.95 -8.27 12.26
N ILE A 72 -5.22 -9.20 11.64
CA ILE A 72 -5.71 -10.57 11.38
C ILE A 72 -5.97 -11.32 12.69
N LEU A 73 -5.06 -11.25 13.66
CA LEU A 73 -5.27 -11.88 14.97
C LEU A 73 -6.48 -11.28 15.69
N ASN A 74 -6.64 -9.96 15.67
CA ASN A 74 -7.79 -9.31 16.27
C ASN A 74 -9.10 -9.79 15.62
N VAL A 75 -9.14 -9.84 14.28
CA VAL A 75 -10.29 -10.36 13.54
C VAL A 75 -10.56 -11.83 13.89
N PHE A 76 -9.53 -12.65 13.99
CA PHE A 76 -9.69 -14.08 14.29
C PHE A 76 -10.24 -14.30 15.70
N GLU A 77 -9.75 -13.55 16.69
CA GLU A 77 -10.19 -13.62 18.08
C GLU A 77 -11.62 -13.08 18.26
N GLU A 78 -11.90 -11.86 17.78
CA GLU A 78 -13.22 -11.22 17.92
C GLU A 78 -14.34 -12.08 17.31
N ASN A 79 -14.08 -12.68 16.15
CA ASN A 79 -15.08 -13.40 15.38
C ASN A 79 -15.04 -14.92 15.61
N LYS A 80 -14.14 -15.40 16.49
CA LYS A 80 -14.00 -16.82 16.87
C LYS A 80 -13.90 -17.73 15.64
N ILE A 81 -13.00 -17.36 14.72
CA ILE A 81 -12.86 -18.00 13.41
C ILE A 81 -12.47 -19.48 13.58
N ASP A 82 -13.12 -20.36 12.82
CA ASP A 82 -12.79 -21.78 12.80
C ASP A 82 -12.42 -22.30 11.40
N THR A 83 -12.75 -21.54 10.36
CA THR A 83 -12.55 -21.90 8.96
C THR A 83 -11.88 -20.76 8.22
N VAL A 84 -10.88 -21.07 7.39
CA VAL A 84 -10.25 -20.10 6.48
C VAL A 84 -10.39 -20.59 5.04
N ILE A 85 -10.86 -19.73 4.14
CA ILE A 85 -10.86 -19.94 2.70
C ILE A 85 -9.97 -18.87 2.07
N HIS A 86 -8.82 -19.29 1.52
CA HIS A 86 -7.74 -18.37 1.16
C HIS A 86 -7.62 -18.15 -0.36
N PHE A 87 -8.25 -17.09 -0.87
CA PHE A 87 -8.13 -16.67 -2.29
C PHE A 87 -7.07 -15.59 -2.54
N ALA A 88 -6.68 -14.82 -1.52
CA ALA A 88 -5.86 -13.62 -1.68
C ALA A 88 -4.52 -13.95 -2.35
N ALA A 89 -4.33 -13.40 -3.55
CA ALA A 89 -3.11 -13.49 -4.34
C ALA A 89 -3.13 -12.40 -5.41
N ASP A 90 -1.96 -11.96 -5.86
CA ASP A 90 -1.82 -11.24 -7.12
C ASP A 90 -1.76 -12.26 -8.27
N CYS A 91 -2.79 -12.23 -9.12
CA CYS A 91 -2.98 -13.16 -10.23
C CYS A 91 -2.76 -12.50 -11.60
N THR A 92 -2.15 -11.32 -11.62
CA THR A 92 -1.93 -10.54 -12.84
C THR A 92 -0.69 -11.04 -13.56
N SER A 93 -0.86 -11.97 -14.51
CA SER A 93 0.26 -12.61 -15.22
C SER A 93 1.22 -11.58 -15.83
N THR A 94 0.74 -10.48 -16.41
CA THR A 94 1.65 -9.47 -16.97
C THR A 94 2.58 -8.82 -15.93
N ARG A 95 2.08 -8.52 -14.72
CA ARG A 95 2.95 -8.07 -13.60
C ARG A 95 3.87 -9.18 -13.12
N CYS A 96 3.37 -10.41 -12.97
CA CYS A 96 4.22 -11.52 -12.54
C CYS A 96 5.36 -11.85 -13.51
N TYR A 97 5.18 -11.60 -14.81
CA TYR A 97 6.21 -11.81 -15.82
C TYR A 97 7.21 -10.66 -15.88
N ASN A 98 6.76 -9.41 -15.72
CA ASN A 98 7.64 -8.24 -15.82
C ASN A 98 8.35 -7.93 -14.48
N GLU A 99 7.75 -8.28 -13.36
CA GLU A 99 8.19 -7.93 -12.00
C GLU A 99 8.17 -9.17 -11.09
N THR A 100 8.98 -10.18 -11.45
CA THR A 100 9.02 -11.50 -10.79
C THR A 100 9.27 -11.41 -9.28
N SER A 101 10.11 -10.48 -8.85
CA SER A 101 10.42 -10.26 -7.43
C SER A 101 9.19 -9.76 -6.66
N GLU A 102 8.38 -8.89 -7.25
CA GLU A 102 7.16 -8.38 -6.62
C GLU A 102 6.13 -9.51 -6.46
N ALA A 103 5.97 -10.35 -7.49
CA ALA A 103 5.09 -11.51 -7.44
C ALA A 103 5.46 -12.48 -6.30
N VAL A 104 6.75 -12.72 -6.05
CA VAL A 104 7.20 -13.53 -4.91
C VAL A 104 6.84 -12.87 -3.57
N HIS A 105 7.03 -11.56 -3.44
CA HIS A 105 6.67 -10.85 -2.22
C HIS A 105 5.14 -10.91 -1.96
N ASN A 106 4.34 -10.63 -2.98
CA ASN A 106 2.89 -10.55 -2.87
C ASN A 106 2.24 -11.93 -2.67
N ASN A 107 2.72 -12.97 -3.35
CA ASN A 107 2.08 -14.30 -3.29
C ASN A 107 2.73 -15.25 -2.28
N VAL A 108 4.06 -15.26 -2.18
CA VAL A 108 4.77 -16.26 -1.36
C VAL A 108 5.01 -15.72 0.04
N LEU A 109 5.71 -14.58 0.17
CA LEU A 109 6.06 -14.03 1.49
C LEU A 109 4.82 -13.60 2.29
N SER A 110 3.86 -12.96 1.64
CA SER A 110 2.60 -12.55 2.29
C SER A 110 1.81 -13.76 2.79
N PHE A 111 1.77 -14.85 2.01
CA PHE A 111 1.10 -16.08 2.40
C PHE A 111 1.80 -16.79 3.57
N ILE A 112 3.14 -16.83 3.60
CA ILE A 112 3.90 -17.40 4.71
C ILE A 112 3.61 -16.64 6.02
N GLN A 113 3.59 -15.30 5.98
CA GLN A 113 3.24 -14.47 7.14
C GLN A 113 1.81 -14.73 7.61
N PHE A 114 0.87 -14.90 6.67
CA PHE A 114 -0.51 -15.25 6.99
C PHE A 114 -0.64 -16.66 7.60
N LEU A 115 0.06 -17.67 7.07
CA LEU A 115 0.12 -19.01 7.65
C LEU A 115 0.68 -19.00 9.07
N GLU A 116 1.68 -18.17 9.32
CA GLU A 116 2.24 -17.99 10.66
C GLU A 116 1.22 -17.38 11.62
N THR A 117 0.46 -16.39 11.16
CA THR A 117 -0.63 -15.79 11.94
C THR A 117 -1.72 -16.81 12.27
N VAL A 118 -2.11 -17.64 11.30
CA VAL A 118 -3.06 -18.76 11.46
C VAL A 118 -2.53 -19.76 12.49
N ARG A 119 -1.24 -20.09 12.43
CA ARG A 119 -0.56 -20.98 13.38
C ARG A 119 -0.57 -20.42 14.81
N ILE A 120 -0.28 -19.13 14.97
CA ILE A 120 -0.30 -18.42 16.26
C ILE A 120 -1.70 -18.44 16.87
N TYR A 121 -2.74 -18.21 16.06
CA TYR A 121 -4.13 -18.24 16.52
C TYR A 121 -4.57 -19.63 16.99
N GLY A 122 -4.18 -20.69 16.29
CA GLY A 122 -4.25 -22.07 16.77
C GLY A 122 -5.65 -22.69 16.95
N LYS A 123 -6.74 -21.99 16.60
CA LYS A 123 -8.13 -22.50 16.72
C LYS A 123 -8.77 -22.88 15.38
N ILE A 124 -8.05 -22.74 14.26
CA ILE A 124 -8.54 -23.14 12.93
C ILE A 124 -8.72 -24.65 12.87
N LYS A 125 -9.88 -25.09 12.40
CA LYS A 125 -10.25 -26.49 12.21
C LYS A 125 -10.24 -26.90 10.73
N ARG A 126 -10.32 -25.93 9.83
CA ARG A 126 -10.31 -26.13 8.38
C ARG A 126 -9.69 -24.93 7.68
N PHE A 127 -8.71 -25.18 6.84
CA PHE A 127 -8.12 -24.17 5.97
C PHE A 127 -8.17 -24.69 4.53
N VAL A 128 -8.85 -23.98 3.63
CA VAL A 128 -8.83 -24.29 2.19
C VAL A 128 -7.86 -23.35 1.49
N HIS A 129 -6.77 -23.92 0.96
CA HIS A 129 -5.78 -23.21 0.16
C HIS A 129 -6.14 -23.31 -1.32
N ILE A 130 -6.27 -22.17 -2.00
CA ILE A 130 -6.61 -22.12 -3.41
C ILE A 130 -5.35 -21.98 -4.28
N SER A 131 -5.12 -23.00 -5.09
CA SER A 131 -4.05 -23.09 -6.08
C SER A 131 -4.65 -23.24 -7.50
N THR A 132 -3.82 -23.57 -8.48
CA THR A 132 -4.15 -23.56 -9.92
C THR A 132 -3.62 -24.83 -10.59
N ASP A 133 -4.19 -25.21 -11.72
CA ASP A 133 -3.67 -26.29 -12.59
C ASP A 133 -2.34 -25.94 -13.28
N GLU A 134 -2.05 -24.66 -13.51
CA GLU A 134 -0.78 -24.20 -14.10
C GLU A 134 0.46 -24.70 -13.35
N VAL A 135 0.32 -25.14 -12.09
CA VAL A 135 1.41 -25.77 -11.32
C VAL A 135 1.90 -27.08 -11.95
N TYR A 136 1.05 -27.76 -12.72
CA TYR A 136 1.40 -28.99 -13.42
C TYR A 136 2.18 -28.73 -14.73
N GLY A 137 2.07 -27.53 -15.28
CA GLY A 137 2.59 -27.20 -16.60
C GLY A 137 1.75 -27.78 -17.74
N ASP A 138 2.37 -27.89 -18.91
CA ASP A 138 1.71 -28.27 -20.15
C ASP A 138 1.17 -29.72 -20.16
N SER A 139 0.11 -29.91 -20.94
CA SER A 139 -0.52 -31.21 -21.21
C SER A 139 -0.32 -31.59 -22.68
N ASP A 140 -0.34 -32.89 -22.98
CA ASP A 140 -0.19 -33.35 -24.36
C ASP A 140 -1.39 -32.89 -25.20
N LEU A 141 -1.14 -32.43 -26.44
CA LEU A 141 -2.21 -31.96 -27.35
C LEU A 141 -3.01 -33.10 -27.98
N SER A 142 -2.61 -34.36 -27.78
CA SER A 142 -3.31 -35.53 -28.30
C SER A 142 -4.66 -35.74 -27.65
N GLU A 143 -5.58 -36.33 -28.41
CA GLU A 143 -6.93 -36.69 -27.94
C GLU A 143 -6.91 -37.75 -26.83
N ASN A 144 -5.78 -38.45 -26.65
CA ASN A 144 -5.62 -39.50 -25.64
C ASN A 144 -5.24 -38.98 -24.24
N GLU A 145 -4.88 -37.70 -24.11
CA GLU A 145 -4.54 -37.07 -22.82
C GLU A 145 -5.74 -37.17 -21.85
N GLN A 146 -5.51 -37.81 -20.69
CA GLN A 146 -6.55 -38.06 -19.68
C GLN A 146 -6.60 -36.97 -18.59
N GLY A 147 -5.66 -36.01 -18.66
CA GLY A 147 -5.55 -34.91 -17.72
C GLY A 147 -4.68 -35.25 -16.50
N LYS A 148 -4.06 -34.22 -15.94
CA LYS A 148 -3.18 -34.34 -14.76
C LYS A 148 -3.99 -34.68 -13.51
N VAL A 149 -3.44 -35.56 -12.68
CA VAL A 149 -4.00 -35.99 -11.39
C VAL A 149 -3.28 -35.30 -10.23
N GLU A 150 -3.79 -35.40 -9.01
CA GLU A 150 -3.30 -34.66 -7.84
C GLU A 150 -1.82 -34.92 -7.50
N HIS A 151 -1.33 -36.12 -7.79
CA HIS A 151 0.06 -36.54 -7.58
C HIS A 151 0.96 -36.36 -8.81
N SER A 152 0.44 -35.78 -9.90
CA SER A 152 1.27 -35.43 -11.06
C SER A 152 2.37 -34.45 -10.66
N ARG A 153 3.52 -34.57 -11.35
CA ARG A 153 4.69 -33.72 -11.09
C ARG A 153 4.34 -32.25 -11.33
N LEU A 154 4.82 -31.39 -10.44
CA LEU A 154 4.71 -29.95 -10.59
C LEU A 154 5.85 -29.44 -11.48
N VAL A 155 5.50 -28.77 -12.57
CA VAL A 155 6.42 -28.27 -13.59
C VAL A 155 5.92 -26.89 -14.04
N PRO A 156 6.24 -25.81 -13.31
CA PRO A 156 5.66 -24.50 -13.60
C PRO A 156 6.15 -23.97 -14.95
N GLY A 157 5.21 -23.66 -15.83
CA GLY A 157 5.51 -23.01 -17.12
C GLY A 157 5.74 -21.50 -17.01
N ASN A 158 5.38 -20.88 -15.89
CA ASN A 158 5.44 -19.43 -15.76
C ASN A 158 5.72 -18.95 -14.33
N PRO A 159 6.14 -17.68 -14.13
CA PRO A 159 6.46 -17.14 -12.81
C PRO A 159 5.29 -17.19 -11.82
N TYR A 160 4.05 -16.98 -12.27
CA TYR A 160 2.87 -17.06 -11.39
C TYR A 160 2.66 -18.49 -10.86
N ALA A 161 2.71 -19.50 -11.74
CA ALA A 161 2.65 -20.91 -11.36
C ALA A 161 3.78 -21.27 -10.36
N ALA A 162 4.99 -20.75 -10.58
CA ALA A 162 6.10 -20.95 -9.64
C ALA A 162 5.79 -20.38 -8.24
N THR A 163 5.15 -19.21 -8.13
CA THR A 163 4.72 -18.67 -6.83
C THR A 163 3.67 -19.55 -6.14
N LYS A 164 2.75 -20.15 -6.89
CA LYS A 164 1.74 -21.08 -6.34
C LYS A 164 2.36 -22.38 -5.84
N ILE A 165 3.32 -22.95 -6.57
CA ILE A 165 4.09 -24.12 -6.11
C ILE A 165 4.86 -23.79 -4.83
N ALA A 166 5.49 -22.62 -4.74
CA ALA A 166 6.16 -22.20 -3.52
C ALA A 166 5.17 -22.14 -2.33
N GLY A 167 3.97 -21.58 -2.54
CA GLY A 167 2.90 -21.61 -1.54
C GLY A 167 2.52 -23.04 -1.11
N GLU A 168 2.31 -23.95 -2.06
CA GLU A 168 1.99 -25.35 -1.76
C GLU A 168 3.11 -26.08 -0.99
N ALA A 169 4.38 -25.78 -1.30
CA ALA A 169 5.51 -26.33 -0.57
C ALA A 169 5.50 -25.89 0.91
N TYR A 170 5.15 -24.63 1.19
CA TYR A 170 4.98 -24.15 2.56
C TYR A 170 3.74 -24.72 3.24
N VAL A 171 2.62 -24.91 2.53
CA VAL A 171 1.46 -25.65 3.05
C VAL A 171 1.90 -27.03 3.54
N ARG A 172 2.63 -27.79 2.71
CA ARG A 172 3.13 -29.12 3.08
C ARG A 172 4.04 -29.09 4.30
N ALA A 173 4.94 -28.11 4.38
CA ALA A 173 5.83 -27.93 5.52
C ALA A 173 5.03 -27.67 6.81
N TYR A 174 4.03 -26.79 6.76
CA TYR A 174 3.21 -26.45 7.92
C TYR A 174 2.25 -27.58 8.34
N GLN A 175 1.72 -28.35 7.39
CA GLN A 175 0.99 -29.59 7.68
C GLN A 175 1.90 -30.59 8.42
N THR A 176 3.11 -30.82 7.90
CA THR A 176 4.05 -31.79 8.48
C THR A 176 4.56 -31.36 9.87
N GLN A 177 4.91 -30.09 10.04
CA GLN A 177 5.56 -29.60 11.25
C GLN A 177 4.57 -29.23 12.37
N TYR A 178 3.40 -28.72 12.00
CA TYR A 178 2.44 -28.13 12.96
C TYR A 178 1.06 -28.77 12.89
N ASN A 179 0.84 -29.74 11.99
CA ASN A 179 -0.46 -30.40 11.81
C ASN A 179 -1.60 -29.39 11.55
N LEU A 180 -1.32 -28.33 10.79
CA LEU A 180 -2.34 -27.36 10.40
C LEU A 180 -3.36 -28.03 9.46
N PRO A 181 -4.68 -27.88 9.70
CA PRO A 181 -5.72 -28.62 9.00
C PRO A 181 -6.03 -28.01 7.61
N ILE A 182 -5.04 -28.07 6.72
CA ILE A 182 -5.09 -27.47 5.38
C ILE A 182 -5.51 -28.50 4.35
N VAL A 183 -6.44 -28.14 3.45
CA VAL A 183 -6.82 -28.87 2.24
C VAL A 183 -6.56 -27.96 1.04
N THR A 184 -5.97 -28.50 -0.03
CA THR A 184 -5.62 -27.69 -1.21
C THR A 184 -6.59 -28.00 -2.36
N ALA A 185 -7.12 -26.96 -3.00
CA ALA A 185 -7.89 -27.08 -4.23
C ALA A 185 -7.09 -26.49 -5.40
N ARG A 186 -6.87 -27.29 -6.46
CA ARG A 186 -6.28 -26.82 -7.72
C ARG A 186 -7.38 -26.69 -8.76
N MET A 187 -7.47 -25.52 -9.40
CA MET A 187 -8.55 -25.21 -10.34
C MET A 187 -7.98 -24.84 -11.71
N ASN A 188 -8.72 -25.14 -12.76
CA ASN A 188 -8.45 -24.72 -14.14
C ASN A 188 -8.96 -23.30 -14.40
N ASN A 189 -8.95 -22.83 -15.65
CA ASN A 189 -9.39 -21.49 -15.99
C ASN A 189 -10.85 -21.26 -15.61
N ILE A 190 -11.06 -20.34 -14.66
CA ILE A 190 -12.39 -19.93 -14.23
C ILE A 190 -12.86 -18.71 -15.02
N TYR A 191 -14.15 -18.70 -15.39
CA TYR A 191 -14.82 -17.57 -16.01
C TYR A 191 -16.20 -17.33 -15.36
N GLY A 192 -16.67 -16.08 -15.42
CA GLY A 192 -17.92 -15.70 -14.76
C GLY A 192 -18.07 -14.20 -14.52
N PRO A 193 -19.18 -13.78 -13.88
CA PRO A 193 -19.41 -12.42 -13.38
C PRO A 193 -18.25 -11.89 -12.53
N ASN A 194 -18.05 -10.57 -12.51
CA ASN A 194 -17.00 -9.87 -11.73
C ASN A 194 -15.56 -10.20 -12.14
N GLN A 195 -15.34 -10.86 -13.30
CA GLN A 195 -14.00 -11.10 -13.81
C GLN A 195 -13.39 -9.80 -14.37
N TRP A 196 -12.16 -9.50 -13.96
CA TRP A 196 -11.50 -8.26 -14.35
C TRP A 196 -11.00 -8.25 -15.82
N ASP A 197 -11.23 -7.14 -16.51
CA ASP A 197 -10.96 -6.82 -17.92
C ASP A 197 -9.55 -7.10 -18.47
N VAL A 198 -8.56 -7.37 -17.62
CA VAL A 198 -7.23 -7.83 -18.03
C VAL A 198 -7.22 -9.31 -18.48
N LYS A 199 -8.24 -10.09 -18.13
CA LYS A 199 -8.40 -11.48 -18.55
C LYS A 199 -9.11 -11.57 -19.91
N VAL A 200 -8.88 -12.67 -20.64
CA VAL A 200 -9.31 -12.79 -22.04
C VAL A 200 -10.83 -12.68 -22.22
N VAL A 201 -11.63 -13.31 -21.35
CA VAL A 201 -13.11 -13.29 -21.45
C VAL A 201 -13.67 -11.86 -21.31
N PRO A 202 -13.44 -11.11 -20.21
CA PRO A 202 -13.97 -9.76 -20.09
C PRO A 202 -13.37 -8.79 -21.11
N ARG A 203 -12.08 -8.94 -21.47
CA ARG A 203 -11.49 -8.15 -22.57
C ARG A 203 -12.21 -8.37 -23.89
N PHE A 204 -12.53 -9.62 -24.20
CA PHE A 204 -13.24 -9.98 -25.43
C PHE A 204 -14.69 -9.48 -25.40
N ILE A 205 -15.32 -9.39 -24.23
CA ILE A 205 -16.63 -8.75 -24.08
C ILE A 205 -16.53 -7.25 -24.39
N GLU A 206 -15.54 -6.52 -23.87
CA GLU A 206 -15.34 -5.10 -24.18
C GLU A 206 -15.07 -4.86 -25.68
N ILE A 207 -14.23 -5.70 -26.28
CA ILE A 207 -13.98 -5.68 -27.73
C ILE A 207 -15.28 -5.95 -28.49
N ALA A 208 -16.07 -6.93 -28.05
CA ALA A 208 -17.36 -7.24 -28.67
C ALA A 208 -18.30 -6.03 -28.63
N LYS A 209 -18.43 -5.34 -27.48
CA LYS A 209 -19.32 -4.17 -27.33
C LYS A 209 -19.10 -3.14 -28.43
N VAL A 210 -17.85 -2.86 -28.77
CA VAL A 210 -17.46 -1.87 -29.81
C VAL A 210 -17.17 -2.50 -31.19
N ARG A 211 -17.36 -3.82 -31.35
CA ARG A 211 -17.01 -4.60 -32.56
C ARG A 211 -15.55 -4.42 -32.98
N GLY A 212 -14.62 -4.40 -32.02
CA GLY A 212 -13.19 -4.28 -32.28
C GLY A 212 -12.56 -5.53 -32.89
N GLU A 213 -11.22 -5.56 -32.93
CA GLU A 213 -10.44 -6.72 -33.37
C GLU A 213 -9.94 -7.54 -32.17
N TYR A 214 -10.21 -8.84 -32.17
CA TYR A 214 -9.78 -9.79 -31.14
C TYR A 214 -8.31 -10.16 -31.34
N THR A 215 -7.51 -9.99 -30.30
CA THR A 215 -6.10 -10.36 -30.34
C THR A 215 -5.91 -11.86 -30.17
N ILE A 216 -5.24 -12.50 -31.13
CA ILE A 216 -4.87 -13.92 -31.09
C ILE A 216 -3.36 -14.03 -30.86
N GLN A 217 -2.96 -14.64 -29.74
CA GLN A 217 -1.55 -14.83 -29.36
C GLN A 217 -0.97 -16.08 -30.04
N GLY A 218 0.17 -15.92 -30.71
CA GLY A 218 0.85 -17.03 -31.38
C GLY A 218 -0.03 -17.71 -32.42
N THR A 219 -0.12 -19.04 -32.35
CA THR A 219 -0.91 -19.84 -33.30
C THR A 219 -2.42 -19.78 -33.06
N GLY A 220 -2.85 -19.34 -31.87
CA GLY A 220 -4.26 -19.39 -31.44
C GLY A 220 -4.80 -20.80 -31.17
N LYS A 221 -3.97 -21.85 -31.26
CA LYS A 221 -4.35 -23.25 -31.06
C LYS A 221 -4.31 -23.70 -29.60
N GLN A 222 -3.94 -22.81 -28.68
CA GLN A 222 -3.83 -23.15 -27.28
C GLN A 222 -5.22 -23.51 -26.72
N LEU A 223 -5.31 -24.63 -26.02
CA LEU A 223 -6.53 -25.13 -25.40
C LEU A 223 -6.53 -24.82 -23.91
N ARG A 224 -7.69 -24.41 -23.41
CA ARG A 224 -7.94 -24.19 -21.99
C ARG A 224 -9.27 -24.84 -21.62
N SER A 225 -9.30 -25.48 -20.46
CA SER A 225 -10.53 -25.97 -19.83
C SER A 225 -11.24 -24.81 -19.11
N TRP A 226 -12.56 -24.66 -19.29
CA TRP A 226 -13.32 -23.49 -18.81
C TRP A 226 -14.35 -23.84 -17.74
N LEU A 227 -14.01 -23.64 -16.47
CA LEU A 227 -14.91 -23.87 -15.34
C LEU A 227 -15.73 -22.61 -14.99
N PHE A 228 -17.05 -22.74 -14.89
CA PHE A 228 -17.90 -21.64 -14.47
C PHE A 228 -17.73 -21.34 -12.96
N VAL A 229 -17.71 -20.07 -12.58
CA VAL A 229 -17.37 -19.63 -11.21
C VAL A 229 -18.32 -20.16 -10.12
N ASP A 230 -19.59 -20.40 -10.43
CA ASP A 230 -20.54 -20.97 -9.48
C ASP A 230 -20.26 -22.47 -9.23
N ASP A 231 -19.88 -23.22 -10.26
CA ASP A 231 -19.45 -24.62 -10.11
C ASP A 231 -18.15 -24.71 -9.32
N ALA A 232 -17.21 -23.79 -9.56
CA ALA A 232 -16.01 -23.67 -8.74
C ALA A 232 -16.35 -23.39 -7.27
N SER A 233 -17.33 -22.52 -7.02
CA SER A 233 -17.80 -22.20 -5.67
C SER A 233 -18.44 -23.40 -4.97
N ALA A 234 -19.26 -24.17 -5.70
CA ALA A 234 -19.81 -25.43 -5.23
C ALA A 234 -18.72 -26.46 -4.90
N GLY A 235 -17.67 -26.53 -5.72
CA GLY A 235 -16.52 -27.42 -5.51
C GLY A 235 -15.72 -27.06 -4.26
N LEU A 236 -15.41 -25.78 -4.09
CA LEU A 236 -14.71 -25.28 -2.90
C LEU A 236 -15.51 -25.50 -1.61
N LYS A 237 -16.85 -25.36 -1.66
CA LYS A 237 -17.73 -25.76 -0.56
C LYS A 237 -17.57 -27.24 -0.24
N ALA A 238 -17.61 -28.11 -1.26
CA ALA A 238 -17.46 -29.56 -1.08
C ALA A 238 -16.09 -29.94 -0.50
N VAL A 239 -15.00 -29.30 -0.97
CA VAL A 239 -13.65 -29.43 -0.41
C VAL A 239 -13.61 -29.03 1.06
N CYS A 240 -14.25 -27.91 1.44
CA CYS A 240 -14.31 -27.45 2.82
C CYS A 240 -15.06 -28.44 3.74
N GLU A 241 -16.19 -28.97 3.28
CA GLU A 241 -17.08 -29.82 4.08
C GLU A 241 -16.62 -31.28 4.16
N LYS A 242 -16.12 -31.82 3.05
CA LYS A 242 -15.90 -33.26 2.88
C LYS A 242 -14.45 -33.63 2.60
N GLY A 243 -13.62 -32.69 2.16
CA GLY A 243 -12.23 -32.96 1.82
C GLY A 243 -11.47 -33.59 2.99
N GLU A 244 -10.62 -34.55 2.70
CA GLU A 244 -9.71 -35.10 3.69
C GLU A 244 -8.64 -34.06 4.05
N LEU A 245 -8.26 -33.98 5.33
CA LEU A 245 -7.22 -33.04 5.76
C LEU A 245 -5.89 -33.44 5.12
N HIS A 246 -5.12 -32.43 4.73
CA HIS A 246 -3.81 -32.55 4.07
C HIS A 246 -3.83 -33.06 2.63
N GLU A 247 -5.01 -33.38 2.11
CA GLU A 247 -5.16 -33.81 0.72
C GLU A 247 -5.31 -32.62 -0.25
N ILE A 248 -5.07 -32.96 -1.52
CA ILE A 248 -5.27 -32.08 -2.68
C ILE A 248 -6.51 -32.59 -3.45
N TYR A 249 -7.27 -31.66 -4.04
CA TYR A 249 -8.39 -31.96 -4.94
C TYR A 249 -8.31 -31.09 -6.18
N ASN A 250 -8.39 -31.71 -7.36
CA ASN A 250 -8.57 -31.01 -8.62
C ASN A 250 -10.05 -30.68 -8.84
N LEU A 251 -10.36 -29.41 -9.07
CA LEU A 251 -11.69 -28.93 -9.42
C LEU A 251 -11.68 -28.39 -10.85
N GLY A 252 -12.40 -29.06 -11.74
CA GLY A 252 -12.45 -28.62 -13.11
C GLY A 252 -13.52 -29.17 -14.03
N THR A 253 -13.28 -29.03 -15.32
CA THR A 253 -14.14 -29.49 -16.40
C THR A 253 -13.28 -30.07 -17.52
N TYR A 254 -13.89 -30.90 -18.34
CA TYR A 254 -13.30 -31.41 -19.59
C TYR A 254 -13.69 -30.55 -20.80
N TYR A 255 -14.39 -29.42 -20.58
CA TYR A 255 -14.80 -28.53 -21.66
C TYR A 255 -13.67 -27.59 -22.08
N GLU A 256 -13.04 -27.91 -23.20
CA GLU A 256 -11.94 -27.15 -23.76
C GLU A 256 -12.38 -26.23 -24.92
N LYS A 257 -11.82 -25.02 -24.96
CA LYS A 257 -11.89 -24.12 -26.13
C LYS A 257 -10.57 -23.42 -26.36
N ASN A 258 -10.28 -23.17 -27.63
CA ASN A 258 -9.23 -22.24 -28.03
C ASN A 258 -9.73 -20.78 -28.02
N VAL A 259 -8.81 -19.84 -28.17
CA VAL A 259 -9.09 -18.40 -28.07
C VAL A 259 -9.98 -17.90 -29.22
N ALA A 260 -9.87 -18.47 -30.42
CA ALA A 260 -10.69 -18.06 -31.55
C ALA A 260 -12.17 -18.49 -31.38
N ASP A 261 -12.39 -19.74 -30.97
CA ASP A 261 -13.73 -20.26 -30.68
C ASP A 261 -14.37 -19.53 -29.49
N LEU A 262 -13.56 -19.14 -28.51
CA LEU A 262 -13.99 -18.29 -27.41
C LEU A 262 -14.45 -16.92 -27.90
N ALA A 263 -13.67 -16.24 -28.75
CA ALA A 263 -14.02 -14.93 -29.31
C ALA A 263 -15.34 -14.98 -30.07
N LYS A 264 -15.52 -16.00 -30.92
CA LYS A 264 -16.77 -16.23 -31.65
C LYS A 264 -17.96 -16.36 -30.70
N THR A 265 -17.85 -17.22 -29.68
CA THR A 265 -18.93 -17.46 -28.71
C THR A 265 -19.29 -16.18 -27.95
N ILE A 266 -18.30 -15.39 -27.54
CA ILE A 266 -18.50 -14.12 -26.83
C ILE A 266 -19.19 -13.09 -27.74
N GLN A 267 -18.76 -12.95 -28.99
CA GLN A 267 -19.37 -12.00 -29.91
C GLN A 267 -20.84 -12.34 -30.20
N GLU A 268 -21.14 -13.61 -30.46
CA GLU A 268 -22.50 -14.09 -30.66
C GLU A 268 -23.41 -13.76 -29.46
N GLU A 269 -22.94 -14.03 -28.23
CA GLU A 269 -23.71 -13.76 -27.02
C GLU A 269 -23.89 -12.25 -26.76
N VAL A 270 -22.84 -11.43 -26.98
CA VAL A 270 -22.94 -9.96 -26.85
C VAL A 270 -23.88 -9.37 -27.90
N ASP A 271 -23.81 -9.82 -29.15
CA ASP A 271 -24.72 -9.40 -30.22
C ASP A 271 -26.18 -9.73 -29.87
N ALA A 272 -26.41 -10.94 -29.35
CA ALA A 272 -27.75 -11.38 -28.93
C ALA A 272 -28.31 -10.51 -27.78
N GLN A 273 -27.53 -10.25 -26.73
CA GLN A 273 -28.00 -9.47 -25.59
C GLN A 273 -28.15 -7.97 -25.89
N LEU A 274 -27.30 -7.41 -26.77
CA LEU A 274 -27.46 -6.05 -27.29
C LEU A 274 -28.54 -5.93 -28.38
N LYS A 275 -29.19 -7.05 -28.75
CA LYS A 275 -30.25 -7.12 -29.78
C LYS A 275 -29.82 -6.53 -31.12
N ARG A 276 -28.59 -6.85 -31.55
CA ARG A 276 -28.03 -6.39 -32.84
C ARG A 276 -27.74 -7.56 -33.77
N ALA A 277 -27.59 -7.27 -35.06
CA ALA A 277 -27.27 -8.28 -36.07
C ALA A 277 -25.92 -8.93 -35.77
N HIS A 278 -25.85 -10.25 -35.94
CA HIS A 278 -24.61 -11.01 -35.77
C HIS A 278 -23.61 -10.67 -36.86
N GLU A 279 -22.37 -10.39 -36.47
CA GLU A 279 -21.23 -10.24 -37.38
C GLU A 279 -20.11 -11.19 -36.97
N PRO A 280 -19.34 -11.74 -37.93
CA PRO A 280 -18.21 -12.59 -37.60
C PRO A 280 -17.10 -11.79 -36.89
N PRO A 281 -16.38 -12.42 -35.94
CA PRO A 281 -15.25 -11.79 -35.27
C PRO A 281 -14.11 -11.44 -36.23
N ARG A 282 -13.50 -10.28 -35.99
CA ARG A 282 -12.29 -9.82 -36.67
C ARG A 282 -11.08 -10.10 -35.81
N TYR A 283 -10.02 -10.64 -36.39
CA TYR A 283 -8.86 -11.08 -35.62
C TYR A 283 -7.61 -10.28 -35.97
N LYS A 284 -6.80 -10.02 -34.95
CA LYS A 284 -5.46 -9.43 -35.08
C LYS A 284 -4.43 -10.37 -34.44
N SER A 285 -3.50 -10.87 -35.24
CA SER A 285 -2.40 -11.68 -34.72
C SER A 285 -1.41 -10.81 -33.96
N ILE A 286 -0.97 -11.31 -32.81
CA ILE A 286 0.10 -10.70 -32.00
C ILE A 286 1.16 -11.76 -31.65
N PRO A 287 2.42 -11.36 -31.40
CA PRO A 287 3.47 -12.28 -30.98
C PRO A 287 3.05 -13.13 -29.78
N ASP A 288 3.52 -14.38 -29.75
CA ASP A 288 3.29 -15.25 -28.60
C ASP A 288 4.11 -14.79 -27.39
N ARG A 289 3.76 -15.31 -26.22
CA ARG A 289 4.59 -15.15 -25.02
C ARG A 289 5.88 -15.94 -25.19
N PRO A 290 7.00 -15.51 -24.56
CA PRO A 290 8.26 -16.26 -24.59
C PRO A 290 8.12 -17.73 -24.18
N TYR A 291 7.17 -18.01 -23.28
CA TYR A 291 6.73 -19.36 -22.94
C TYR A 291 5.22 -19.36 -22.70
N ASN A 292 4.50 -20.25 -23.39
CA ASN A 292 3.05 -20.37 -23.34
C ASN A 292 2.67 -21.85 -23.38
N ASP A 293 2.12 -22.37 -22.28
CA ASP A 293 1.62 -23.74 -22.24
C ASP A 293 0.49 -23.91 -23.27
N LEU A 294 0.55 -24.97 -24.08
CA LEU A 294 -0.37 -25.17 -25.18
C LEU A 294 -1.71 -25.74 -24.70
N ARG A 295 -1.74 -26.53 -23.63
CA ARG A 295 -2.96 -27.14 -23.09
C ARG A 295 -2.92 -27.32 -21.58
N TYR A 296 -4.02 -26.98 -20.91
CA TYR A 296 -4.26 -27.38 -19.52
C TYR A 296 -5.46 -28.31 -19.42
N LEU A 297 -5.20 -29.54 -19.00
CA LEU A 297 -6.23 -30.54 -18.71
C LEU A 297 -5.93 -31.22 -17.38
N ILE A 298 -6.92 -31.27 -16.49
CA ILE A 298 -6.85 -31.94 -15.19
C ILE A 298 -7.97 -32.97 -15.06
N SER A 299 -7.69 -34.07 -14.38
CA SER A 299 -8.70 -35.06 -14.01
C SER A 299 -9.42 -34.64 -12.73
N ILE A 300 -10.74 -34.83 -12.70
CA ILE A 300 -11.61 -34.48 -11.56
C ILE A 300 -12.20 -35.72 -10.85
N GLU A 301 -11.74 -36.92 -11.21
CA GLU A 301 -12.30 -38.18 -10.71
C GLU A 301 -12.22 -38.31 -9.18
N LYS A 302 -11.15 -37.79 -8.57
CA LYS A 302 -11.02 -37.76 -7.10
C LYS A 302 -12.09 -36.88 -6.46
N ALA A 303 -12.32 -35.67 -6.98
CA ALA A 303 -13.37 -34.79 -6.49
C ALA A 303 -14.77 -35.39 -6.67
N LYS A 304 -15.00 -36.07 -7.80
CA LYS A 304 -16.26 -36.78 -8.07
C LYS A 304 -16.50 -37.91 -7.07
N SER A 305 -15.52 -38.77 -6.87
CA SER A 305 -15.64 -39.96 -6.02
C SER A 305 -15.67 -39.64 -4.52
N GLU A 306 -14.79 -38.75 -4.04
CA GLU A 306 -14.65 -38.47 -2.61
C GLU A 306 -15.54 -37.33 -2.11
N LEU A 307 -15.78 -36.31 -2.94
CA LEU A 307 -16.59 -35.14 -2.55
C LEU A 307 -18.02 -35.20 -3.09
N GLY A 308 -18.28 -36.03 -4.10
CA GLY A 308 -19.54 -36.04 -4.84
C GLY A 308 -19.75 -34.73 -5.62
N TRP A 309 -18.69 -34.15 -6.15
CA TRP A 309 -18.72 -32.90 -6.91
C TRP A 309 -18.35 -33.12 -8.38
N GLU A 310 -19.12 -32.52 -9.27
CA GLU A 310 -18.83 -32.37 -10.70
C GLU A 310 -19.45 -31.04 -11.19
N PRO A 311 -18.90 -30.39 -12.23
CA PRO A 311 -19.49 -29.16 -12.77
C PRO A 311 -20.84 -29.46 -13.43
N THR A 312 -21.82 -28.60 -13.20
CA THR A 312 -23.20 -28.76 -13.69
C THR A 312 -23.60 -27.71 -14.73
N THR A 313 -22.87 -26.60 -14.82
CA THR A 313 -23.18 -25.50 -15.74
C THR A 313 -22.52 -25.74 -17.09
N SER A 314 -23.32 -25.78 -18.16
CA SER A 314 -22.78 -25.77 -19.52
C SER A 314 -22.09 -24.44 -19.84
N PHE A 315 -21.10 -24.47 -20.74
CA PHE A 315 -20.34 -23.29 -21.12
C PHE A 315 -21.22 -22.13 -21.63
N ASP A 316 -22.21 -22.43 -22.46
CA ASP A 316 -23.08 -21.42 -23.07
C ASP A 316 -23.96 -20.72 -22.02
N VAL A 317 -24.46 -21.46 -21.03
CA VAL A 317 -25.23 -20.90 -19.92
C VAL A 317 -24.35 -19.99 -19.05
N GLY A 318 -23.15 -20.46 -18.69
CA GLY A 318 -22.21 -19.64 -17.92
C GLY A 318 -21.79 -18.39 -18.68
N MET A 319 -21.59 -18.47 -20.01
CA MET A 319 -21.20 -17.33 -20.84
C MET A 319 -22.32 -16.30 -20.91
N ARG A 320 -23.58 -16.73 -21.05
CA ARG A 320 -24.75 -15.84 -20.98
C ARG A 320 -24.79 -15.03 -19.69
N HIS A 321 -24.58 -15.68 -18.54
CA HIS A 321 -24.53 -14.98 -17.25
C HIS A 321 -23.33 -14.03 -17.15
N THR A 322 -22.17 -14.44 -17.66
CA THR A 322 -20.95 -13.62 -17.70
C THR A 322 -21.17 -12.33 -18.50
N VAL A 323 -21.70 -12.44 -19.72
CA VAL A 323 -22.00 -11.30 -20.60
C VAL A 323 -23.07 -10.41 -19.98
N ALA A 324 -24.14 -10.99 -19.44
CA ALA A 324 -25.22 -10.24 -18.80
C ALA A 324 -24.72 -9.42 -17.60
N SER A 325 -23.75 -9.96 -16.84
CA SER A 325 -23.11 -9.22 -15.76
C SER A 325 -22.23 -8.07 -16.28
N ALA A 326 -21.46 -8.30 -17.34
CA ALA A 326 -20.54 -7.31 -17.91
C ALA A 326 -21.24 -6.16 -18.67
N LEU A 327 -22.49 -6.36 -19.10
CA LEU A 327 -23.31 -5.33 -19.74
C LEU A 327 -24.05 -4.42 -18.76
N LYS A 328 -24.12 -4.78 -17.48
CA LYS A 328 -24.72 -3.93 -16.43
C LYS A 328 -23.75 -2.81 -16.04
N GLU A 329 -24.28 -1.62 -15.81
CA GLU A 329 -23.53 -0.56 -15.13
C GLU A 329 -23.30 -0.93 -13.68
N HIS A 330 -22.04 -0.85 -13.23
CA HIS A 330 -21.66 -1.09 -11.85
C HIS A 330 -21.15 0.19 -11.22
N LYS A 331 -21.65 0.51 -10.03
CA LYS A 331 -20.98 1.49 -9.16
C LYS A 331 -19.75 0.81 -8.59
N HIS A 332 -18.62 1.52 -8.59
CA HIS A 332 -17.36 1.00 -8.10
C HIS A 332 -16.97 1.64 -6.77
N VAL A 333 -16.52 0.83 -5.82
CA VAL A 333 -15.91 1.32 -4.56
C VAL A 333 -14.62 0.54 -4.33
N LYS A 334 -13.53 1.11 -4.84
CA LYS A 334 -12.19 0.49 -4.89
C LYS A 334 -11.25 0.94 -3.78
N MET A 335 -11.64 1.94 -3.00
CA MET A 335 -10.80 2.46 -1.92
C MET A 335 -11.60 2.95 -0.71
N HIS A 336 -10.93 2.92 0.44
CA HIS A 336 -11.34 3.51 1.72
C HIS A 336 -10.14 4.26 2.28
N VAL A 337 -10.32 5.56 2.54
CA VAL A 337 -9.20 6.49 2.70
C VAL A 337 -9.08 6.98 4.15
N ALA A 338 -7.89 6.87 4.75
CA ALA A 338 -7.55 7.63 5.95
C ALA A 338 -6.95 8.99 5.56
N VAL A 339 -7.46 10.08 6.13
CA VAL A 339 -6.97 11.43 5.85
C VAL A 339 -6.23 12.02 7.05
N TYR A 340 -4.92 12.20 6.91
CA TYR A 340 -4.09 12.96 7.86
C TYR A 340 -4.05 14.44 7.44
N GLY A 341 -4.32 15.34 8.39
CA GLY A 341 -4.39 16.78 8.11
C GLY A 341 -5.74 17.25 7.56
N GLY A 342 -6.80 16.42 7.64
CA GLY A 342 -8.13 16.72 7.08
C GLY A 342 -8.78 18.02 7.60
N LYS A 343 -8.38 18.52 8.78
CA LYS A 343 -8.91 19.79 9.31
C LYS A 343 -8.32 21.04 8.64
N GLY A 344 -7.24 20.93 7.88
CA GLY A 344 -6.65 22.04 7.13
C GLY A 344 -7.45 22.40 5.88
N TYR A 345 -7.15 23.54 5.25
CA TYR A 345 -7.85 24.02 4.05
C TYR A 345 -7.92 22.97 2.93
N VAL A 346 -6.76 22.51 2.43
CA VAL A 346 -6.71 21.47 1.38
C VAL A 346 -7.36 20.17 1.85
N GLY A 347 -7.24 19.83 3.13
CA GLY A 347 -7.89 18.66 3.72
C GLY A 347 -9.43 18.73 3.77
N GLN A 348 -10.01 19.93 3.90
CA GLN A 348 -11.46 20.14 3.84
C GLN A 348 -11.96 20.05 2.39
N GLU A 349 -11.25 20.66 1.45
CA GLU A 349 -11.55 20.55 0.02
C GLU A 349 -11.50 19.08 -0.46
N LEU A 350 -10.49 18.32 -0.01
CA LEU A 350 -10.39 16.89 -0.29
C LEU A 350 -11.62 16.12 0.20
N GLN A 351 -12.12 16.43 1.39
CA GLN A 351 -13.33 15.79 1.93
C GLN A 351 -14.57 16.09 1.08
N HIS A 352 -14.71 17.30 0.55
CA HIS A 352 -15.81 17.63 -0.36
C HIS A 352 -15.76 16.76 -1.62
N VAL A 353 -14.58 16.57 -2.21
CA VAL A 353 -14.41 15.73 -3.41
C VAL A 353 -14.65 14.25 -3.10
N LEU A 354 -14.14 13.75 -1.97
CA LEU A 354 -14.39 12.35 -1.53
C LEU A 354 -15.88 12.08 -1.34
N ASN A 355 -16.61 12.99 -0.68
CA ASN A 355 -18.06 12.88 -0.50
C ASN A 355 -18.82 12.92 -1.84
N ALA A 356 -18.44 13.84 -2.73
CA ALA A 356 -19.08 13.96 -4.05
C ALA A 356 -18.92 12.69 -4.90
N ARG A 357 -17.80 11.98 -4.75
CA ARG A 357 -17.54 10.69 -5.42
C ARG A 357 -18.09 9.47 -4.68
N GLY A 358 -18.65 9.64 -3.48
CA GLY A 358 -19.10 8.52 -2.64
C GLY A 358 -17.96 7.60 -2.19
N ILE A 359 -16.73 8.13 -2.09
CA ILE A 359 -15.58 7.38 -1.60
C ILE A 359 -15.61 7.40 -0.07
N PRO A 360 -15.66 6.23 0.60
CA PRO A 360 -15.62 6.19 2.05
C PRO A 360 -14.27 6.72 2.56
N TYR A 361 -14.31 7.47 3.66
CA TYR A 361 -13.09 7.96 4.32
C TYR A 361 -13.27 8.12 5.82
N VAL A 362 -12.15 8.13 6.53
CA VAL A 362 -12.03 8.41 7.96
C VAL A 362 -10.97 9.48 8.20
N LEU A 363 -11.21 10.35 9.18
CA LEU A 363 -10.20 11.32 9.61
C LEU A 363 -9.33 10.67 10.69
N ALA A 364 -8.01 10.72 10.50
CA ALA A 364 -7.06 10.21 11.49
C ALA A 364 -7.18 11.01 12.80
N THR A 365 -7.15 10.29 13.92
CA THR A 365 -7.23 10.88 15.27
C THR A 365 -5.85 11.09 15.87
N LYS A 366 -4.89 10.20 15.56
CA LYS A 366 -3.49 10.33 15.96
C LYS A 366 -2.76 11.39 15.14
N LYS A 367 -1.84 12.10 15.79
CA LYS A 367 -1.02 13.15 15.21
C LYS A 367 0.43 12.71 15.17
N VAL A 368 0.93 12.49 13.97
CA VAL A 368 2.34 12.10 13.74
C VAL A 368 3.29 13.16 14.29
N GLY A 369 4.33 12.71 15.00
CA GLY A 369 5.27 13.58 15.70
C GLY A 369 4.80 14.09 17.07
N PHE A 370 3.55 13.84 17.46
CA PHE A 370 3.02 14.11 18.81
C PHE A 370 2.68 12.82 19.55
N ASP A 371 1.87 11.97 18.92
CA ASP A 371 1.66 10.59 19.35
C ASP A 371 2.86 9.74 18.94
N SER A 372 3.08 8.62 19.64
CA SER A 372 4.18 7.70 19.30
C SER A 372 3.93 7.00 17.96
N ASP A 373 5.01 6.64 17.26
CA ASP A 373 4.92 5.93 15.98
C ASP A 373 4.13 4.60 16.11
N GLU A 374 4.26 3.91 17.26
CA GLU A 374 3.52 2.69 17.57
C GLU A 374 2.01 2.93 17.68
N GLU A 375 1.59 4.05 18.27
CA GLU A 375 0.17 4.42 18.33
C GLU A 375 -0.41 4.79 16.97
N VAL A 376 0.36 5.47 16.12
CA VAL A 376 -0.03 5.79 14.74
C VAL A 376 -0.15 4.51 13.91
N GLU A 377 0.82 3.60 14.02
CA GLU A 377 0.78 2.31 13.34
C GLU A 377 -0.43 1.48 13.79
N LYS A 378 -0.71 1.44 15.10
CA LYS A 378 -1.86 0.73 15.66
C LYS A 378 -3.19 1.33 15.20
N GLU A 379 -3.30 2.66 15.11
CA GLU A 379 -4.49 3.32 14.53
C GLU A 379 -4.68 2.86 13.08
N LEU A 380 -3.68 3.04 12.23
CA LEU A 380 -3.76 2.67 10.81
C LEU A 380 -4.09 1.19 10.60
N ALA A 381 -3.50 0.30 11.41
CA ALA A 381 -3.75 -1.13 11.36
C ALA A 381 -5.21 -1.50 11.69
N LEU A 382 -5.93 -0.66 12.44
CA LEU A 382 -7.28 -0.93 12.93
C LEU A 382 -8.38 -0.10 12.25
N LEU A 383 -8.03 0.96 11.52
CA LEU A 383 -9.00 1.83 10.83
C LEU A 383 -9.75 1.13 9.69
N GLY A 384 -9.25 -0.01 9.20
CA GLY A 384 -9.86 -0.75 8.11
C GLY A 384 -9.85 0.06 6.80
N VAL A 385 -8.71 0.68 6.49
CA VAL A 385 -8.50 1.51 5.29
C VAL A 385 -7.58 0.81 4.30
N THR A 386 -7.56 1.30 3.07
CA THR A 386 -6.72 0.77 1.98
C THR A 386 -5.74 1.81 1.44
N HIS A 387 -6.05 3.08 1.66
CA HIS A 387 -5.31 4.24 1.20
C HIS A 387 -5.15 5.23 2.35
N VAL A 388 -4.02 5.95 2.35
CA VAL A 388 -3.73 7.04 3.29
C VAL A 388 -3.36 8.28 2.49
N ILE A 389 -4.05 9.38 2.72
CA ILE A 389 -3.68 10.69 2.18
C ILE A 389 -3.09 11.54 3.30
N CYS A 390 -1.87 12.01 3.11
CA CYS A 390 -1.20 12.95 3.99
C CYS A 390 -1.22 14.36 3.40
N VAL A 391 -2.01 15.21 4.05
CA VAL A 391 -2.08 16.66 3.78
C VAL A 391 -1.50 17.44 4.97
N THR A 392 -0.70 16.78 5.81
CA THR A 392 -0.11 17.44 6.98
C THR A 392 0.97 18.42 6.52
N GLY A 393 0.85 19.65 7.00
CA GLY A 393 1.87 20.66 6.82
C GLY A 393 1.58 21.89 7.65
N ARG A 394 2.64 22.50 8.16
CA ARG A 394 2.56 23.78 8.87
C ARG A 394 2.93 24.88 7.90
N THR A 395 2.07 25.90 7.80
CA THR A 395 2.31 27.10 6.98
C THR A 395 1.88 28.38 7.70
N HIS A 396 1.54 28.30 8.99
CA HIS A 396 1.01 29.40 9.82
C HIS A 396 1.08 29.01 11.29
N GLY A 397 0.85 29.97 12.18
CA GLY A 397 0.65 29.76 13.61
C GLY A 397 0.10 30.99 14.32
N PRO A 398 0.07 31.00 15.67
CA PRO A 398 -0.49 32.12 16.43
C PRO A 398 0.12 33.45 16.00
N GLY A 399 -0.73 34.40 15.56
CA GLY A 399 -0.32 35.74 15.15
C GLY A 399 0.32 35.86 13.76
N CYS A 400 0.56 34.77 13.03
CA CYS A 400 1.15 34.80 11.69
C CYS A 400 0.48 33.79 10.74
N GLY A 401 -0.21 34.31 9.71
CA GLY A 401 -1.02 33.52 8.78
C GLY A 401 -0.27 32.88 7.62
N THR A 402 1.06 33.01 7.59
CA THR A 402 1.90 32.69 6.43
C THR A 402 3.18 31.93 6.86
N ILE A 403 3.96 31.47 5.88
CA ILE A 403 5.11 30.57 6.11
C ILE A 403 6.22 31.21 6.95
N GLU A 404 6.27 32.53 7.01
CA GLU A 404 7.18 33.32 7.85
C GLU A 404 7.06 32.94 9.33
N TYR A 405 5.94 32.35 9.75
CA TYR A 405 5.79 31.76 11.09
C TYR A 405 6.86 30.71 11.43
N LEU A 406 7.37 30.01 10.42
CA LEU A 406 8.37 28.93 10.54
C LEU A 406 9.81 29.44 10.47
N GLU A 407 10.00 30.74 10.25
CA GLU A 407 11.31 31.35 10.26
C GLU A 407 11.75 31.65 11.69
N GLY A 408 13.03 31.40 11.99
CA GLY A 408 13.69 31.83 13.22
C GLY A 408 13.78 30.80 14.36
N GLY A 409 15.01 30.46 14.74
CA GLY A 409 15.32 29.73 15.99
C GLY A 409 14.99 28.23 16.00
N ALA A 410 15.57 27.51 16.96
CA ALA A 410 15.48 26.04 17.05
C ALA A 410 14.04 25.52 17.19
N ASP A 411 13.16 26.22 17.90
CA ASP A 411 11.77 25.80 18.10
C ASP A 411 10.96 25.80 16.79
N LYS A 412 11.17 26.79 15.92
CA LYS A 412 10.48 26.85 14.62
C LYS A 412 11.03 25.81 13.67
N VAL A 413 12.35 25.60 13.67
CA VAL A 413 12.99 24.51 12.92
C VAL A 413 12.41 23.16 13.36
N PHE A 414 12.30 22.91 14.66
CA PHE A 414 11.70 21.69 15.20
C PHE A 414 10.27 21.49 14.71
N ILE A 415 9.41 22.51 14.82
CA ILE A 415 8.01 22.44 14.34
C ILE A 415 7.97 22.19 12.83
N ASN A 416 8.81 22.87 12.06
CA ASN A 416 8.87 22.74 10.61
C ASN A 416 9.27 21.30 10.22
N VAL A 417 10.38 20.79 10.76
CA VAL A 417 10.84 19.41 10.50
C VAL A 417 9.79 18.39 10.93
N ARG A 418 9.20 18.53 12.12
CA ARG A 418 8.17 17.59 12.62
C ARG A 418 6.93 17.55 11.72
N ASP A 419 6.36 18.71 11.40
CA ASP A 419 5.07 18.79 10.72
C ASP A 419 5.20 18.65 9.20
N ASN A 420 6.27 19.16 8.59
CA ASN A 420 6.43 19.21 7.13
C ASN A 420 7.29 18.10 6.53
N MET A 421 8.09 17.39 7.34
CA MET A 421 8.99 16.31 6.89
C MET A 421 8.75 15.00 7.63
N TYR A 422 8.98 14.96 8.95
CA TYR A 422 8.87 13.74 9.76
C TYR A 422 7.50 13.08 9.60
N SER A 423 6.43 13.87 9.66
CA SER A 423 5.06 13.37 9.51
C SER A 423 4.83 12.62 8.19
N ALA A 424 5.33 13.17 7.07
CA ALA A 424 5.18 12.56 5.76
C ALA A 424 6.02 11.28 5.63
N THR A 425 7.27 11.32 6.10
CA THR A 425 8.22 10.20 6.01
C THR A 425 7.80 9.01 6.86
N ILE A 426 7.34 9.24 8.10
CA ILE A 426 6.90 8.17 8.99
C ILE A 426 5.63 7.51 8.47
N LEU A 427 4.66 8.30 7.96
CA LEU A 427 3.48 7.72 7.34
C LEU A 427 3.82 6.88 6.11
N ALA A 428 4.73 7.35 5.25
CA ALA A 428 5.20 6.55 4.10
C ALA A 428 5.81 5.21 4.57
N HIS A 429 6.64 5.24 5.62
CA HIS A 429 7.25 4.05 6.17
C HIS A 429 6.23 3.06 6.76
N ILE A 430 5.31 3.56 7.60
CA ILE A 430 4.26 2.75 8.22
C ILE A 430 3.34 2.15 7.15
N CYS A 431 2.84 2.96 6.22
CA CYS A 431 1.98 2.51 5.13
C CYS A 431 2.64 1.40 4.32
N ARG A 432 3.93 1.56 4.00
CA ARG A 432 4.70 0.50 3.33
C ARG A 432 4.77 -0.78 4.17
N LYS A 433 5.06 -0.67 5.47
CA LYS A 433 5.19 -1.81 6.38
C LYS A 433 3.89 -2.64 6.43
N ILE A 434 2.74 -1.98 6.54
CA ILE A 434 1.44 -2.63 6.67
C ILE A 434 0.70 -2.84 5.34
N GLY A 435 1.26 -2.34 4.22
CA GLY A 435 0.76 -2.58 2.88
C GLY A 435 -0.36 -1.65 2.40
N LEU A 436 -0.41 -0.40 2.85
CA LEU A 436 -1.37 0.62 2.38
C LEU A 436 -0.78 1.46 1.24
N HIS A 437 -1.64 1.90 0.32
CA HIS A 437 -1.28 2.96 -0.63
C HIS A 437 -1.11 4.27 0.12
N TYR A 438 -0.04 5.01 -0.16
CA TYR A 438 0.24 6.28 0.48
C TYR A 438 0.28 7.40 -0.56
N THR A 439 -0.46 8.48 -0.31
CA THR A 439 -0.42 9.69 -1.12
C THR A 439 0.02 10.86 -0.26
N TYR A 440 1.12 11.51 -0.63
CA TYR A 440 1.57 12.74 0.01
C TYR A 440 1.29 13.94 -0.88
N ILE A 441 0.57 14.91 -0.32
CA ILE A 441 0.35 16.21 -0.97
C ILE A 441 1.48 17.17 -0.56
N GLY A 442 2.50 17.22 -1.41
CA GLY A 442 3.63 18.12 -1.31
C GLY A 442 3.34 19.52 -1.86
N THR A 443 4.38 20.23 -2.29
CA THR A 443 4.27 21.62 -2.77
C THR A 443 5.22 21.85 -3.94
N GLY A 444 4.78 22.52 -5.00
CA GLY A 444 5.69 22.99 -6.06
C GLY A 444 6.46 24.26 -5.69
N TYR A 445 6.13 24.89 -4.55
CA TYR A 445 6.81 26.07 -3.98
C TYR A 445 8.24 25.75 -3.43
N MET A 446 8.95 24.89 -4.14
CA MET A 446 10.33 24.47 -3.95
C MET A 446 11.15 24.65 -5.24
N PHE A 447 10.51 25.19 -6.28
CA PHE A 447 11.12 25.65 -7.53
C PHE A 447 10.92 27.15 -7.67
N ALA A 448 11.81 27.78 -8.43
CA ALA A 448 11.67 29.16 -8.86
C ALA A 448 12.23 29.29 -10.27
N TYR A 449 11.69 30.21 -11.07
CA TYR A 449 12.25 30.51 -12.39
C TYR A 449 13.76 30.80 -12.30
N ASP A 450 14.52 30.20 -13.19
CA ASP A 450 15.97 30.30 -13.26
C ASP A 450 16.46 30.38 -14.71
N LYS A 451 17.78 30.20 -14.94
CA LYS A 451 18.36 30.28 -16.27
C LYS A 451 17.98 29.11 -17.17
N GLU A 452 17.76 27.94 -16.59
CA GLU A 452 17.41 26.71 -17.31
C GLU A 452 15.89 26.65 -17.52
N HIS A 453 15.12 27.24 -16.60
CA HIS A 453 13.68 27.34 -16.59
C HIS A 453 13.25 28.81 -16.57
N PRO A 454 13.38 29.58 -17.66
CA PRO A 454 12.96 30.97 -17.71
C PRO A 454 11.44 31.09 -17.90
N ILE A 455 10.87 32.27 -17.63
CA ILE A 455 9.45 32.57 -17.87
C ILE A 455 9.12 32.35 -19.36
N GLY A 456 8.13 31.51 -19.65
CA GLY A 456 7.74 31.12 -21.01
C GLY A 456 8.71 30.17 -21.72
N GLY A 457 9.71 29.63 -21.00
CA GLY A 457 10.66 28.64 -21.50
C GLY A 457 10.35 27.22 -21.02
N ALA A 458 11.41 26.44 -20.78
CA ALA A 458 11.28 25.08 -20.26
C ALA A 458 10.66 25.07 -18.85
N GLU A 459 9.77 24.13 -18.60
CA GLU A 459 9.08 23.94 -17.33
C GLU A 459 9.75 22.85 -16.50
N PHE A 460 9.59 22.90 -15.17
CA PHE A 460 10.17 21.89 -14.28
C PHE A 460 9.41 20.57 -14.36
N LYS A 461 10.11 19.48 -14.64
CA LYS A 461 9.59 18.13 -14.79
C LYS A 461 9.39 17.42 -13.45
N ASP A 462 8.71 16.27 -13.50
CA ASP A 462 8.43 15.47 -12.31
C ASP A 462 9.68 14.89 -11.64
N ASP A 463 10.75 14.68 -12.41
CA ASP A 463 12.03 14.14 -11.99
C ASP A 463 13.06 15.22 -11.59
N ASP A 464 12.75 16.50 -11.81
CA ASP A 464 13.63 17.58 -11.40
C ASP A 464 13.77 17.65 -9.87
N GLU A 465 15.00 17.90 -9.44
CA GLU A 465 15.33 18.10 -8.03
C GLU A 465 14.95 19.52 -7.58
N PRO A 466 14.42 19.69 -6.36
CA PRO A 466 14.07 21.00 -5.82
C PRO A 466 15.26 21.98 -5.88
N SER A 467 15.04 23.14 -6.52
CA SER A 467 16.08 24.14 -6.79
C SER A 467 15.97 25.42 -5.95
N PHE A 468 14.83 25.67 -5.28
CA PHE A 468 14.56 26.90 -4.54
C PHE A 468 14.52 26.70 -3.02
N PHE A 469 15.49 27.35 -2.35
CA PHE A 469 15.72 27.27 -0.91
C PHE A 469 15.65 28.63 -0.20
N GLY A 470 14.75 29.51 -0.65
CA GLY A 470 14.63 30.88 -0.11
C GLY A 470 13.97 31.02 1.26
N SER A 471 13.48 29.93 1.87
CA SER A 471 12.85 29.92 3.20
C SER A 471 13.14 28.62 3.94
N ALA A 472 13.09 28.63 5.28
CA ALA A 472 13.20 27.40 6.06
C ALA A 472 12.10 26.40 5.67
N TYR A 473 10.91 26.89 5.32
CA TYR A 473 9.83 26.06 4.80
C TYR A 473 10.20 25.33 3.50
N SER A 474 10.70 26.07 2.49
CA SER A 474 11.04 25.49 1.19
C SER A 474 12.23 24.51 1.27
N VAL A 475 13.19 24.76 2.17
CA VAL A 475 14.26 23.79 2.52
C VAL A 475 13.68 22.48 3.00
N VAL A 476 12.87 22.50 4.07
CA VAL A 476 12.31 21.27 4.64
C VAL A 476 11.43 20.54 3.63
N LYS A 477 10.59 21.26 2.87
CA LYS A 477 9.73 20.65 1.85
C LYS A 477 10.52 20.07 0.68
N GLY A 478 11.57 20.74 0.20
CA GLY A 478 12.43 20.22 -0.86
C GLY A 478 13.11 18.90 -0.46
N PHE A 479 13.67 18.81 0.75
CA PHE A 479 14.21 17.54 1.24
C PHE A 479 13.14 16.47 1.47
N THR A 480 11.93 16.87 1.88
CA THR A 480 10.81 15.93 2.01
C THR A 480 10.42 15.34 0.65
N ASP A 481 10.35 16.17 -0.40
CA ASP A 481 10.07 15.72 -1.78
C ASP A 481 11.13 14.73 -2.27
N ARG A 482 12.43 15.03 -2.05
CA ARG A 482 13.51 14.08 -2.36
C ARG A 482 13.37 12.75 -1.63
N GLN A 483 12.98 12.78 -0.35
CA GLN A 483 12.70 11.55 0.39
C GLN A 483 11.53 10.77 -0.22
N MET A 484 10.43 11.43 -0.59
CA MET A 484 9.30 10.77 -1.22
C MET A 484 9.67 10.16 -2.58
N SER A 485 10.46 10.87 -3.39
CA SER A 485 11.01 10.34 -4.65
C SER A 485 11.90 9.11 -4.41
N TYR A 486 12.66 9.05 -3.31
CA TYR A 486 13.41 7.84 -2.93
C TYR A 486 12.50 6.65 -2.58
N PHE A 487 11.37 6.87 -1.89
CA PHE A 487 10.37 5.81 -1.68
C PHE A 487 9.79 5.30 -3.01
N ASN A 488 9.75 6.14 -4.06
CA ASN A 488 9.16 5.81 -5.36
C ASN A 488 10.07 4.97 -6.26
N GLN A 489 11.39 5.04 -6.11
CA GLN A 489 12.35 4.28 -6.94
C GLN A 489 12.22 2.75 -6.83
N LYS A 490 11.46 2.25 -5.86
CA LYS A 490 11.29 0.82 -5.57
C LYS A 490 9.96 0.25 -6.03
N GLY A 491 9.23 0.97 -6.89
CA GLY A 491 7.97 0.49 -7.50
C GLY A 491 6.81 0.40 -6.51
N TRP A 492 6.82 1.17 -5.42
CA TRP A 492 5.76 1.10 -4.41
C TRP A 492 4.56 1.96 -4.75
N GLU A 493 3.41 1.61 -4.16
CA GLU A 493 2.15 2.35 -4.17
C GLU A 493 2.24 3.64 -3.33
N ASN A 494 3.26 4.47 -3.60
CA ASN A 494 3.49 5.77 -2.99
C ASN A 494 3.36 6.86 -4.06
N LEU A 495 2.36 7.71 -3.94
CA LEU A 495 2.10 8.81 -4.85
C LEU A 495 2.51 10.13 -4.18
N ASN A 496 3.57 10.76 -4.69
CA ASN A 496 3.99 12.09 -4.28
C ASN A 496 3.44 13.12 -5.27
N VAL A 497 2.48 13.95 -4.85
CA VAL A 497 1.91 14.99 -5.71
C VAL A 497 2.37 16.37 -5.27
N ARG A 498 2.80 17.20 -6.23
CA ARG A 498 3.22 18.59 -6.00
C ARG A 498 2.07 19.53 -6.41
N ILE A 499 1.52 20.27 -5.45
CA ILE A 499 0.51 21.30 -5.70
C ILE A 499 1.11 22.71 -5.56
N THR A 500 0.56 23.67 -6.29
CA THR A 500 0.97 25.08 -6.25
C THR A 500 -0.27 25.97 -6.13
N LEU A 501 -0.17 27.02 -5.31
CA LEU A 501 -1.18 28.09 -5.24
C LEU A 501 -2.64 27.55 -5.25
N PRO A 502 -3.06 26.72 -4.28
CA PRO A 502 -4.31 25.99 -4.36
C PRO A 502 -5.55 26.90 -4.40
N LEU A 503 -6.34 26.79 -5.46
CA LEU A 503 -7.56 27.54 -5.71
C LEU A 503 -8.79 26.64 -5.56
N SER A 504 -9.78 27.10 -4.79
CA SER A 504 -11.11 26.50 -4.68
C SER A 504 -12.19 27.53 -5.04
N LEU A 505 -13.43 27.06 -5.11
CA LEU A 505 -14.60 27.89 -5.43
C LEU A 505 -15.29 28.47 -4.19
N ASP A 506 -14.81 28.12 -2.99
CA ASP A 506 -15.32 28.65 -1.74
C ASP A 506 -14.68 30.02 -1.43
N LEU A 507 -15.45 31.09 -1.63
CA LEU A 507 -15.00 32.45 -1.36
C LEU A 507 -14.95 32.79 0.15
N GLU A 508 -15.68 32.05 0.98
CA GLU A 508 -15.71 32.28 2.44
C GLU A 508 -14.44 31.75 3.11
N GLN A 509 -13.77 30.78 2.48
CA GLN A 509 -12.53 30.20 2.97
C GLN A 509 -11.37 31.21 2.90
N PRO A 510 -10.87 31.75 4.04
CA PRO A 510 -9.85 32.79 4.06
C PRO A 510 -8.49 32.33 3.52
N ARG A 511 -8.27 31.02 3.38
CA ARG A 511 -7.02 30.45 2.85
C ARG A 511 -7.04 30.22 1.35
N ASN A 512 -8.20 30.23 0.73
CA ASN A 512 -8.35 30.10 -0.71
C ASN A 512 -7.59 31.22 -1.42
N LEU A 513 -6.85 30.87 -2.48
CA LEU A 513 -6.14 31.83 -3.30
C LEU A 513 -7.10 32.87 -3.88
N LEU A 514 -8.23 32.42 -4.45
CA LEU A 514 -9.20 33.28 -5.11
C LEU A 514 -9.72 34.38 -4.17
N SER A 515 -10.14 34.00 -2.96
CA SER A 515 -10.64 34.93 -1.92
C SER A 515 -9.65 36.03 -1.51
N LYS A 516 -8.36 35.81 -1.76
CA LYS A 516 -7.30 36.79 -1.50
C LYS A 516 -7.06 37.68 -2.71
N ILE A 517 -6.82 37.08 -3.88
CA ILE A 517 -6.38 37.82 -5.07
C ILE A 517 -7.46 38.77 -5.61
N ILE A 518 -8.75 38.44 -5.45
CA ILE A 518 -9.85 39.35 -5.84
C ILE A 518 -9.93 40.61 -4.97
N LYS A 519 -9.25 40.65 -3.83
CA LYS A 519 -9.20 41.82 -2.91
C LYS A 519 -7.94 42.65 -3.10
N TYR A 520 -6.98 42.17 -3.90
CA TYR A 520 -5.72 42.86 -4.10
C TYR A 520 -5.89 43.99 -5.11
N LYS A 521 -5.31 45.16 -4.79
CA LYS A 521 -5.31 46.32 -5.70
C LYS A 521 -4.32 46.18 -6.83
N GLU A 522 -3.24 45.44 -6.59
CA GLU A 522 -2.18 45.20 -7.55
C GLU A 522 -1.88 43.70 -7.60
N LEU A 523 -1.71 43.16 -8.81
CA LEU A 523 -1.40 41.75 -9.03
C LEU A 523 -0.21 41.62 -9.97
N PHE A 524 0.62 40.63 -9.68
CA PHE A 524 1.75 40.31 -10.52
C PHE A 524 1.30 39.55 -11.76
N ASP A 525 1.69 40.05 -12.93
CA ASP A 525 1.36 39.47 -14.22
C ASP A 525 2.51 38.56 -14.70
N ILE A 526 2.73 37.48 -13.96
CA ILE A 526 3.73 36.45 -14.27
C ILE A 526 3.00 35.12 -14.34
N PRO A 527 3.11 34.37 -15.45
CA PRO A 527 2.58 33.01 -15.53
C PRO A 527 3.15 32.16 -14.41
N VAL A 528 2.31 31.40 -13.73
CA VAL A 528 2.72 30.43 -12.70
C VAL A 528 1.82 29.21 -12.78
N SER A 529 2.35 28.04 -12.39
CA SER A 529 1.51 26.86 -12.27
C SER A 529 0.49 27.03 -11.15
N LEU A 530 -0.75 26.65 -11.44
CA LEU A 530 -1.90 26.80 -10.54
C LEU A 530 -2.56 25.44 -10.32
N THR A 531 -2.91 25.12 -9.07
CA THR A 531 -3.71 23.94 -8.73
C THR A 531 -5.16 24.34 -8.50
N ILE A 532 -6.04 24.07 -9.46
CA ILE A 532 -7.48 24.22 -9.29
C ILE A 532 -8.00 22.92 -8.65
N LEU A 533 -8.25 23.00 -7.34
CA LEU A 533 -8.42 21.82 -6.48
C LEU A 533 -9.48 20.82 -6.99
N PRO A 534 -10.68 21.25 -7.46
CA PRO A 534 -11.67 20.30 -7.97
C PRO A 534 -11.17 19.40 -9.10
N ASP A 535 -10.36 19.92 -10.03
CA ASP A 535 -9.87 19.14 -11.17
C ASP A 535 -8.68 18.27 -10.78
N CYS A 536 -7.69 18.87 -10.13
CA CYS A 536 -6.47 18.19 -9.71
C CYS A 536 -6.75 17.08 -8.68
N MET A 537 -7.64 17.31 -7.71
CA MET A 537 -8.02 16.26 -6.74
C MET A 537 -8.74 15.09 -7.41
N ASN A 538 -9.60 15.36 -8.42
CA ASN A 538 -10.24 14.28 -9.16
C ASN A 538 -9.24 13.43 -9.95
N ALA A 539 -8.27 14.07 -10.60
CA ALA A 539 -7.18 13.37 -11.27
C ALA A 539 -6.36 12.53 -10.29
N MET A 540 -5.95 13.11 -9.16
CA MET A 540 -5.23 12.40 -8.10
C MET A 540 -6.01 11.17 -7.59
N LEU A 541 -7.30 11.32 -7.29
CA LEU A 541 -8.13 10.21 -6.80
C LEU A 541 -8.30 9.09 -7.84
N ASN A 542 -8.32 9.41 -9.15
CA ASN A 542 -8.30 8.38 -10.19
C ASN A 542 -6.99 7.60 -10.21
N LEU A 543 -5.86 8.28 -10.02
CA LEU A 543 -4.54 7.63 -9.92
C LEU A 543 -4.43 6.77 -8.65
N MET A 544 -5.03 7.24 -7.54
CA MET A 544 -5.10 6.46 -6.30
C MET A 544 -5.92 5.18 -6.47
N GLU A 545 -7.09 5.24 -7.15
CA GLU A 545 -7.88 4.03 -7.46
C GLU A 545 -7.10 3.02 -8.31
N GLN A 546 -6.18 3.51 -9.14
CA GLN A 546 -5.26 2.70 -9.93
C GLN A 546 -4.01 2.24 -9.12
N ARG A 547 -3.89 2.70 -7.87
CA ARG A 547 -2.75 2.50 -6.97
C ARG A 547 -1.41 2.95 -7.58
N THR A 548 -1.45 4.00 -8.41
CA THR A 548 -0.26 4.54 -9.09
C THR A 548 0.77 5.07 -8.10
N GLY A 549 2.03 4.64 -8.24
CA GLY A 549 3.16 5.21 -7.52
C GLY A 549 3.96 6.21 -8.37
N GLY A 550 4.80 7.03 -7.73
CA GLY A 550 5.68 7.98 -8.39
C GLY A 550 5.50 9.43 -7.94
N THR A 551 6.34 10.31 -8.48
CA THR A 551 6.25 11.76 -8.29
C THR A 551 5.50 12.39 -9.47
N LEU A 552 4.62 13.35 -9.17
CA LEU A 552 3.78 14.03 -10.15
C LEU A 552 3.55 15.51 -9.81
N ASN A 553 3.70 16.39 -10.78
CA ASN A 553 3.26 17.78 -10.76
C ASN A 553 1.73 17.81 -10.93
N LEU A 554 1.00 17.98 -9.82
CA LEU A 554 -0.45 17.96 -9.79
C LEU A 554 -1.00 19.39 -9.89
N VAL A 555 -0.82 19.99 -11.06
CA VAL A 555 -1.28 21.34 -11.42
C VAL A 555 -2.09 21.31 -12.71
N ASN A 556 -2.87 22.34 -12.98
CA ASN A 556 -3.53 22.47 -14.27
C ASN A 556 -2.48 22.80 -15.35
N PRO A 557 -2.58 22.19 -16.55
CA PRO A 557 -1.72 22.55 -17.69
C PRO A 557 -1.85 24.02 -18.07
N GLU A 558 -0.83 24.54 -18.76
CA GLU A 558 -0.72 25.94 -19.20
C GLU A 558 -0.65 26.92 -18.01
N PRO A 559 0.56 27.29 -17.54
CA PRO A 559 0.73 28.30 -16.50
C PRO A 559 -0.02 29.60 -16.82
N ILE A 560 -0.61 30.20 -15.79
CA ILE A 560 -1.46 31.40 -15.91
C ILE A 560 -1.06 32.44 -14.87
N SER A 561 -1.16 33.73 -15.19
CA SER A 561 -0.87 34.77 -14.22
C SER A 561 -2.02 34.98 -13.24
N LEU A 562 -1.73 35.43 -12.02
CA LEU A 562 -2.79 35.77 -11.05
C LEU A 562 -3.65 36.94 -11.52
N TYR A 563 -3.09 37.84 -12.33
CA TYR A 563 -3.83 38.93 -12.95
C TYR A 563 -4.87 38.39 -13.94
N GLU A 564 -4.47 37.49 -14.84
CA GLU A 564 -5.37 36.84 -15.80
C GLU A 564 -6.49 36.05 -15.10
N VAL A 565 -6.18 35.34 -14.00
CA VAL A 565 -7.20 34.64 -13.19
C VAL A 565 -8.30 35.60 -12.72
N VAL A 566 -7.92 36.79 -12.25
CA VAL A 566 -8.88 37.78 -11.75
C VAL A 566 -9.63 38.47 -12.89
N GLU A 567 -9.00 38.70 -14.05
CA GLU A 567 -9.72 39.21 -15.22
C GLU A 567 -10.79 38.21 -15.70
N ILE A 568 -10.49 36.90 -15.73
CA ILE A 568 -11.51 35.88 -16.06
C ILE A 568 -12.64 35.87 -15.01
N TYR A 569 -12.31 36.02 -13.72
CA TYR A 569 -13.31 36.12 -12.65
C TYR A 569 -14.19 37.37 -12.83
N LYS A 570 -13.59 38.50 -13.18
CA LYS A 570 -14.26 39.77 -13.41
C LYS A 570 -15.24 39.68 -14.59
N GLU A 571 -14.81 39.08 -15.69
CA GLU A 571 -15.65 38.88 -16.88
C GLU A 571 -16.85 37.97 -16.63
N ILE A 572 -16.69 36.94 -15.79
CA ILE A 572 -17.70 35.87 -15.64
C ILE A 572 -18.58 36.04 -14.38
N VAL A 573 -18.02 36.55 -13.28
CA VAL A 573 -18.63 36.43 -11.94
C VAL A 573 -18.91 37.78 -11.28
N ASP A 574 -17.96 38.72 -11.31
CA ASP A 574 -18.07 39.99 -10.58
C ASP A 574 -17.22 41.11 -11.20
N ASP A 575 -17.87 41.98 -11.96
CA ASP A 575 -17.22 43.07 -12.70
C ASP A 575 -16.66 44.19 -11.81
N SER A 576 -16.97 44.18 -10.51
CA SER A 576 -16.49 45.19 -9.55
C SER A 576 -15.02 45.02 -9.17
N VAL A 577 -14.43 43.87 -9.48
CA VAL A 577 -13.03 43.58 -9.21
C VAL A 577 -12.15 44.27 -10.24
N ASN A 578 -11.16 45.06 -9.79
CA ASN A 578 -10.34 45.88 -10.68
C ASN A 578 -8.87 45.96 -10.21
N PRO A 579 -8.07 44.91 -10.43
CA PRO A 579 -6.66 44.90 -10.06
C PRO A 579 -5.80 45.64 -11.10
N THR A 580 -4.70 46.24 -10.67
CA THR A 580 -3.67 46.80 -11.56
C THR A 580 -2.57 45.76 -11.80
N PRO A 581 -2.15 45.49 -13.04
CA PRO A 581 -1.04 44.56 -13.30
C PRO A 581 0.31 45.20 -12.95
N ILE A 582 1.20 44.42 -12.33
CA ILE A 582 2.61 44.76 -12.12
C ILE A 582 3.44 43.88 -13.08
N GLY A 583 4.17 44.54 -13.99
CA GLY A 583 5.02 43.86 -14.97
C GLY A 583 6.33 43.28 -14.39
N VAL A 584 6.89 42.31 -15.12
CA VAL A 584 8.11 41.54 -14.80
C VAL A 584 9.39 42.37 -14.66
N GLU A 585 9.50 43.52 -15.32
CA GLU A 585 10.72 44.33 -15.32
C GLU A 585 10.84 45.30 -14.13
N THR A 586 9.82 45.37 -13.27
CA THR A 586 9.86 46.27 -12.12
C THR A 586 10.84 45.76 -11.05
N GLU A 587 11.49 46.65 -10.31
CA GLU A 587 12.40 46.26 -9.21
C GLU A 587 11.68 45.39 -8.16
N ARG A 588 10.40 45.70 -7.91
CA ARG A 588 9.51 44.93 -7.05
C ARG A 588 9.27 43.51 -7.58
N ALA A 589 9.23 43.32 -8.90
CA ALA A 589 9.11 42.01 -9.54
C ALA A 589 10.32 41.14 -9.29
N GLN A 590 11.51 41.71 -9.51
CA GLN A 590 12.77 40.99 -9.34
C GLN A 590 12.99 40.58 -7.89
N GLN A 591 12.64 41.45 -6.93
CA GLN A 591 12.67 41.12 -5.50
C GLN A 591 11.70 39.99 -5.13
N LEU A 592 10.50 39.98 -5.71
CA LEU A 592 9.51 38.92 -5.46
C LEU A 592 9.91 37.59 -6.10
N LEU A 593 10.48 37.61 -7.31
CA LEU A 593 11.02 36.41 -7.97
C LEU A 593 12.20 35.81 -7.19
N ALA A 594 13.02 36.63 -6.53
CA ALA A 594 14.12 36.16 -5.68
C ALA A 594 13.66 35.58 -4.33
N THR A 595 12.46 35.92 -3.86
CA THR A 595 11.96 35.58 -2.51
C THR A 595 10.79 34.61 -2.50
N LYS A 596 10.22 34.29 -3.67
CA LYS A 596 9.06 33.41 -3.82
C LYS A 596 9.31 32.32 -4.85
N GLY A 597 8.83 31.12 -4.56
CA GLY A 597 8.89 29.97 -5.45
C GLY A 597 7.85 30.05 -6.57
N ASN A 598 7.98 31.05 -7.45
CA ASN A 598 7.18 31.17 -8.67
C ASN A 598 7.82 30.35 -9.77
N CYS A 599 7.08 29.41 -10.35
CA CYS A 599 7.57 28.51 -11.39
C CYS A 599 6.45 28.05 -12.31
N ALA A 600 6.85 27.50 -13.46
CA ALA A 600 6.03 26.65 -14.31
C ALA A 600 6.47 25.19 -14.11
N LEU A 601 5.50 24.31 -13.94
CA LEU A 601 5.68 22.87 -13.77
C LEU A 601 5.07 22.15 -14.97
N ASP A 602 5.86 21.25 -15.55
CA ASP A 602 5.45 20.40 -16.67
C ASP A 602 4.34 19.45 -16.23
N THR A 603 3.34 19.28 -17.10
CA THR A 603 2.18 18.40 -16.85
C THR A 603 2.05 17.27 -17.87
N GLU A 604 3.02 17.03 -18.75
CA GLU A 604 2.90 16.02 -19.81
C GLU A 604 2.59 14.64 -19.22
N LYS A 605 3.30 14.28 -18.14
CA LYS A 605 3.07 13.02 -17.42
C LYS A 605 1.67 12.96 -16.80
N LEU A 606 1.21 14.02 -16.15
CA LEU A 606 -0.14 14.07 -15.57
C LEU A 606 -1.19 13.88 -16.65
N GLN A 607 -1.07 14.59 -17.76
CA GLN A 607 -2.00 14.52 -18.90
C GLN A 607 -2.00 13.15 -19.56
N SER A 608 -0.87 12.44 -19.56
CA SER A 608 -0.79 11.06 -20.06
C SER A 608 -1.52 10.04 -19.17
N LEU A 609 -1.67 10.33 -17.88
CA LEU A 609 -2.23 9.42 -16.89
C LEU A 609 -3.69 9.74 -16.53
N ALA A 610 -4.07 11.01 -16.55
CA ALA A 610 -5.41 11.48 -16.21
C ALA A 610 -5.79 12.74 -17.01
N PRO A 611 -7.04 12.84 -17.48
CA PRO A 611 -7.50 14.05 -18.17
C PRO A 611 -7.64 15.20 -17.17
N VAL A 612 -6.98 16.32 -17.46
CA VAL A 612 -7.06 17.57 -16.68
C VAL A 612 -7.20 18.74 -17.64
N LEU A 613 -8.16 19.63 -17.37
CA LEU A 613 -8.36 20.85 -18.17
C LEU A 613 -7.22 21.83 -17.93
N SER A 614 -6.84 22.58 -18.96
CA SER A 614 -5.88 23.68 -18.79
C SER A 614 -6.42 24.72 -17.80
N ALA A 615 -5.54 25.49 -17.18
CA ALA A 615 -5.92 26.42 -16.11
C ALA A 615 -7.01 27.39 -16.57
N LYS A 616 -6.87 27.97 -17.77
CA LYS A 616 -7.86 28.86 -18.36
C LYS A 616 -9.21 28.18 -18.62
N GLN A 617 -9.20 26.99 -19.23
CA GLN A 617 -10.43 26.24 -19.52
C GLN A 617 -11.17 25.85 -18.23
N SER A 618 -10.41 25.41 -17.22
CA SER A 618 -10.92 25.07 -15.90
C SER A 618 -11.57 26.27 -15.21
N LEU A 619 -10.90 27.42 -15.18
CA LEU A 619 -11.42 28.65 -14.57
C LEU A 619 -12.71 29.10 -15.25
N VAL A 620 -12.75 29.14 -16.59
CA VAL A 620 -13.96 29.51 -17.34
C VAL A 620 -15.13 28.61 -16.98
N LYS A 621 -14.91 27.29 -16.93
CA LYS A 621 -15.94 26.31 -16.54
C LYS A 621 -16.44 26.56 -15.11
N HIS A 622 -15.53 26.56 -14.13
CA HIS A 622 -15.92 26.63 -12.72
C HIS A 622 -16.46 27.99 -12.31
N PHE A 623 -15.97 29.08 -12.91
CA PHE A 623 -16.53 30.42 -12.69
C PHE A 623 -17.92 30.56 -13.33
N GLY A 624 -18.16 29.92 -14.49
CA GLY A 624 -19.50 29.82 -15.07
C GLY A 624 -20.49 29.08 -14.17
N ASP A 625 -20.05 27.97 -13.56
CA ASP A 625 -20.85 27.23 -12.57
C ASP A 625 -21.17 28.09 -11.33
N MET A 626 -20.19 28.87 -10.86
CA MET A 626 -20.35 29.83 -9.76
C MET A 626 -21.35 30.93 -10.10
N ALA A 627 -21.24 31.56 -11.27
CA ALA A 627 -22.16 32.60 -11.73
C ALA A 627 -23.59 32.05 -11.84
N THR A 628 -23.75 30.83 -12.36
CA THR A 628 -25.05 30.16 -12.45
C THR A 628 -25.66 29.90 -11.08
N LYS A 629 -24.86 29.42 -10.11
CA LYS A 629 -25.32 29.24 -8.70
C LYS A 629 -25.68 30.56 -8.02
N ARG A 630 -24.94 31.63 -8.30
CA ARG A 630 -25.24 32.98 -7.77
C ARG A 630 -26.58 33.49 -8.33
N ALA A 631 -26.79 33.34 -9.64
CA ALA A 631 -28.03 33.74 -10.30
C ALA A 631 -29.25 32.93 -9.81
N SER A 632 -29.11 31.62 -9.60
CA SER A 632 -30.19 30.78 -9.09
C SER A 632 -30.55 31.12 -7.63
N LYS A 633 -29.55 31.38 -6.78
CA LYS A 633 -29.77 31.84 -5.40
C LYS A 633 -30.51 33.18 -5.36
N ILE A 634 -30.08 34.15 -6.17
CA ILE A 634 -30.76 35.45 -6.30
C ILE A 634 -32.20 35.26 -6.78
N SER A 635 -32.43 34.37 -7.75
CA SER A 635 -33.78 34.09 -8.25
C SER A 635 -34.69 33.50 -7.15
N ILE A 636 -34.18 32.57 -6.34
CA ILE A 636 -34.91 31.99 -5.20
C ILE A 636 -35.20 33.06 -4.13
N GLU A 637 -34.22 33.91 -3.79
CA GLU A 637 -34.41 34.99 -2.82
C GLU A 637 -35.43 36.03 -3.31
N LEU A 638 -35.40 36.39 -4.60
CA LEU A 638 -36.39 37.26 -5.24
C LEU A 638 -37.78 36.62 -5.27
N GLU A 639 -37.87 35.31 -5.49
CA GLU A 639 -39.12 34.56 -5.45
C GLU A 639 -39.69 34.47 -4.01
N MET A 640 -38.83 34.27 -3.01
CA MET A 640 -39.23 34.39 -1.59
C MET A 640 -39.73 35.79 -1.25
N LEU A 641 -39.03 36.84 -1.69
CA LEU A 641 -39.46 38.22 -1.48
C LEU A 641 -40.79 38.54 -2.19
N ARG A 642 -40.99 38.02 -3.41
CA ARG A 642 -42.29 38.11 -4.12
C ARG A 642 -43.40 37.36 -3.37
N ASN A 643 -43.13 36.17 -2.84
CA ASN A 643 -44.09 35.39 -2.07
C ASN A 643 -44.44 36.06 -0.74
N VAL A 644 -43.48 36.69 -0.07
CA VAL A 644 -43.72 37.52 1.13
C VAL A 644 -44.55 38.76 0.77
N SER A 645 -44.26 39.41 -0.36
CA SER A 645 -45.05 40.55 -0.87
C SER A 645 -46.50 40.15 -1.19
N LEU A 646 -46.71 39.00 -1.85
CA LEU A 646 -48.03 38.44 -2.14
C LEU A 646 -48.80 38.03 -0.87
N ALA A 647 -48.11 37.42 0.10
CA ALA A 647 -48.70 37.06 1.39
C ALA A 647 -49.15 38.32 2.17
N CYS A 648 -48.31 39.35 2.22
CA CYS A 648 -48.68 40.65 2.78
C CYS A 648 -49.85 41.31 2.04
N SER A 649 -49.94 41.16 0.72
CA SER A 649 -51.05 41.69 -0.09
C SER A 649 -52.36 40.94 0.19
N SER A 650 -52.31 39.62 0.40
CA SER A 650 -53.48 38.79 0.75
C SER A 650 -53.98 39.00 2.19
N ALA A 651 -53.08 39.34 3.12
CA ALA A 651 -53.43 39.68 4.50
C ALA A 651 -54.15 41.03 4.62
N VAL A 652 -53.96 41.96 3.66
CA VAL A 652 -54.68 43.24 3.62
C VAL A 652 -56.14 43.08 3.19
N SER A 653 -56.51 41.98 2.51
CA SER A 653 -57.90 41.66 2.14
C SER A 653 -58.71 40.96 3.26
N ALA A 654 -58.08 40.48 4.33
CA ALA A 654 -58.75 39.85 5.46
C ALA A 654 -58.76 40.81 6.65
N ASN A 655 -59.94 41.39 6.91
CA ASN A 655 -60.24 42.31 8.00
C ASN A 655 -59.84 41.73 9.38
N LEU A 656 -58.63 42.04 9.86
CA LEU A 656 -58.19 41.83 11.24
C LEU A 656 -57.03 42.78 11.54
N CYS A 657 -57.33 44.06 11.81
CA CYS A 657 -56.32 44.97 12.34
C CYS A 657 -56.93 46.00 13.30
N LYS A 658 -56.86 45.71 14.60
CA LYS A 658 -56.68 46.74 15.63
C LYS A 658 -55.61 46.25 16.59
N GLN A 659 -54.58 47.09 16.75
CA GLN A 659 -53.44 47.01 17.67
C GLN A 659 -52.18 46.31 17.16
N SER A 660 -51.43 46.99 16.29
CA SER A 660 -49.97 47.17 16.45
C SER A 660 -49.47 48.31 15.56
N LYS A 661 -48.63 49.20 16.10
CA LYS A 661 -48.07 50.39 15.42
C LYS A 661 -46.89 50.17 14.44
N PRO A 662 -46.30 48.97 14.21
CA PRO A 662 -45.22 48.85 13.22
C PRO A 662 -45.71 48.59 11.78
N ALA A 663 -47.01 48.37 11.55
CA ALA A 663 -47.55 48.04 10.22
C ALA A 663 -47.64 49.24 9.24
N TRP A 664 -47.68 50.48 9.75
CA TRP A 664 -47.82 51.67 8.89
C TRP A 664 -46.49 52.16 8.28
N ALA A 665 -45.35 51.86 8.91
CA ALA A 665 -44.01 52.23 8.40
C ALA A 665 -43.57 51.34 7.22
N LEU A 666 -44.01 50.08 7.19
CA LEU A 666 -43.78 49.15 6.08
C LEU A 666 -44.66 49.48 4.85
N LEU A 667 -45.87 50.02 5.06
CA LEU A 667 -46.79 50.41 3.99
C LEU A 667 -46.39 51.71 3.27
N SER A 668 -45.57 52.59 3.87
CA SER A 668 -45.07 53.79 3.20
C SER A 668 -43.87 53.52 2.27
N ALA A 669 -43.08 52.47 2.53
CA ALA A 669 -41.95 52.09 1.67
C ALA A 669 -42.44 51.36 0.39
N ALA A 670 -43.55 50.61 0.47
CA ALA A 670 -44.10 49.87 -0.65
C ALA A 670 -44.96 50.69 -1.63
N ARG A 671 -45.13 52.00 -1.42
CA ARG A 671 -45.96 52.88 -2.30
C ARG A 671 -45.19 53.71 -3.32
N PHE A 672 -43.89 53.50 -3.48
CA PHE A 672 -43.11 54.16 -4.53
C PHE A 672 -42.32 53.13 -5.35
N SER A 673 -43.02 52.34 -6.15
CA SER A 673 -42.42 51.61 -7.27
C SER A 673 -43.48 51.30 -8.34
N ASP A 674 -44.19 52.32 -8.78
CA ASP A 674 -44.88 52.32 -10.07
C ASP A 674 -44.44 53.57 -10.82
N LYS A 675 -43.21 53.51 -11.36
CA LYS A 675 -42.64 54.27 -12.50
C LYS A 675 -41.13 54.49 -12.29
N LYS A 676 -40.31 53.57 -12.82
CA LYS A 676 -39.08 53.82 -13.60
C LYS A 676 -38.35 52.51 -13.90
N LYS A 677 -37.83 52.38 -15.12
CA LYS A 677 -36.97 51.27 -15.60
C LYS A 677 -35.55 51.82 -15.81
N GLY A 678 -34.53 51.03 -15.47
CA GLY A 678 -33.10 51.29 -15.74
C GLY A 678 -32.28 51.64 -14.49
N ASP A 679 -31.02 51.17 -14.46
CA ASP A 679 -29.80 51.34 -13.61
C ASP A 679 -29.82 52.00 -12.21
N ASP A 680 -30.91 52.59 -11.74
CA ASP A 680 -31.01 53.18 -10.39
C ASP A 680 -31.62 52.24 -9.34
N LEU A 681 -32.11 51.05 -9.73
CA LEU A 681 -32.84 50.15 -8.82
C LEU A 681 -31.94 49.54 -7.73
N GLU A 682 -30.67 49.24 -8.05
CA GLU A 682 -29.72 48.62 -7.13
C GLU A 682 -29.15 49.62 -6.11
N THR A 683 -28.93 50.87 -6.55
CA THR A 683 -28.52 51.98 -5.70
C THR A 683 -29.64 52.40 -4.73
N ASP A 684 -30.90 52.35 -5.17
CA ASP A 684 -32.06 52.63 -4.32
C ASP A 684 -32.39 51.45 -3.38
N LEU A 685 -32.23 50.19 -3.81
CA LEU A 685 -32.37 49.02 -2.92
C LEU A 685 -31.31 49.01 -1.80
N GLN A 686 -30.07 49.39 -2.11
CA GLN A 686 -29.02 49.51 -1.09
C GLN A 686 -29.32 50.65 -0.10
N LYS A 687 -29.93 51.75 -0.56
CA LYS A 687 -30.38 52.87 0.28
C LYS A 687 -31.54 52.45 1.19
N ASP A 688 -32.47 51.66 0.67
CA ASP A 688 -33.64 51.16 1.39
C ASP A 688 -33.27 50.04 2.38
N LEU A 689 -32.31 49.17 2.05
CA LEU A 689 -31.71 48.21 2.97
C LEU A 689 -30.93 48.91 4.10
N LYS A 690 -30.26 50.03 3.81
CA LYS A 690 -29.62 50.88 4.83
C LYS A 690 -30.64 51.52 5.77
N LYS A 691 -31.77 51.99 5.24
CA LYS A 691 -32.92 52.49 6.01
C LYS A 691 -33.58 51.39 6.84
N LEU A 692 -33.75 50.18 6.30
CA LEU A 692 -34.28 49.01 7.03
C LEU A 692 -33.35 48.59 8.17
N ASN A 693 -32.04 48.66 7.97
CA ASN A 693 -31.06 48.42 9.03
C ASN A 693 -31.03 49.55 10.08
N GLU A 694 -31.32 50.80 9.73
CA GLU A 694 -31.52 51.89 10.71
C GLU A 694 -32.84 51.76 11.47
N ILE A 695 -33.92 51.28 10.83
CA ILE A 695 -35.21 51.00 11.46
C ILE A 695 -35.10 49.80 12.42
N LEU A 696 -34.34 48.76 12.04
CA LEU A 696 -34.02 47.63 12.92
C LEU A 696 -33.13 48.04 14.09
N LYS A 697 -32.15 48.94 13.87
CA LYS A 697 -31.33 49.52 14.95
C LYS A 697 -32.14 50.43 15.90
N THR A 698 -33.20 51.07 15.43
CA THR A 698 -34.11 51.86 16.29
C THR A 698 -35.12 50.99 17.02
N GLY A 699 -35.59 49.89 16.43
CA GLY A 699 -36.40 48.87 17.12
C GLY A 699 -35.64 48.11 18.21
N ILE A 700 -34.32 47.91 18.03
CA ILE A 700 -33.44 47.37 19.08
C ILE A 700 -33.25 48.40 20.22
N LYS A 701 -33.23 49.71 19.92
CA LYS A 701 -33.14 50.78 20.93
C LYS A 701 -34.42 50.97 21.77
N GLU A 702 -35.60 50.60 21.27
CA GLU A 702 -36.83 50.63 22.08
C GLU A 702 -36.92 49.43 23.04
N ALA A 703 -36.36 48.27 22.68
CA ALA A 703 -36.28 47.09 23.56
C ALA A 703 -35.26 47.24 24.72
N GLU A 704 -34.34 48.21 24.62
CA GLU A 704 -33.36 48.55 25.66
C GLU A 704 -33.82 49.70 26.59
N SER A 705 -35.06 50.20 26.45
CA SER A 705 -35.54 51.40 27.17
C SER A 705 -36.49 51.18 28.34
N THR A 706 -36.75 49.92 28.74
CA THR A 706 -37.32 49.64 30.09
C THR A 706 -36.20 49.39 31.11
N ASN A 707 -35.85 50.50 31.79
CA ASN A 707 -35.06 50.67 33.03
C ASN A 707 -33.53 50.64 32.91
N LEU A 708 -32.85 51.77 32.60
CA LEU A 708 -32.47 52.94 33.43
C LEU A 708 -31.40 52.70 34.53
N THR A 709 -30.15 53.03 34.14
CA THR A 709 -29.10 53.86 34.79
C THR A 709 -28.66 53.53 36.23
N ALA A 710 -27.37 53.32 36.54
CA ALA A 710 -26.30 54.33 36.54
C ALA A 710 -24.98 53.76 37.13
N GLU A 711 -23.86 54.30 36.62
CA GLU A 711 -22.54 54.58 37.23
C GLU A 711 -21.77 53.57 38.13
N GLN A 712 -20.50 53.39 37.74
CA GLN A 712 -19.36 52.71 38.41
C GLN A 712 -18.69 53.61 39.48
N PRO A 713 -17.67 53.19 40.28
CA PRO A 713 -17.08 51.86 40.54
C PRO A 713 -16.82 51.54 42.05
N ALA A 714 -16.58 50.27 42.38
CA ALA A 714 -15.46 49.75 43.21
C ALA A 714 -15.81 48.43 43.96
N ALA A 715 -14.87 47.49 43.86
CA ALA A 715 -14.57 46.31 44.67
C ALA A 715 -15.61 45.73 45.69
N ASP A 716 -15.80 44.41 45.52
CA ASP A 716 -15.76 43.35 46.55
C ASP A 716 -17.02 42.47 46.69
N LYS A 717 -16.71 41.16 46.68
CA LYS A 717 -17.44 39.96 47.12
C LYS A 717 -18.95 40.03 47.37
N SER A 718 -19.69 39.18 46.65
CA SER A 718 -20.26 37.97 47.25
C SER A 718 -20.94 37.11 46.17
N ILE A 719 -20.34 35.97 45.86
CA ILE A 719 -20.96 34.89 45.10
C ILE A 719 -22.05 34.26 45.98
N ASP A 720 -23.22 34.06 45.37
CA ASP A 720 -24.40 33.45 45.94
C ASP A 720 -24.08 32.10 46.63
N LYS A 721 -24.29 32.05 47.94
CA LYS A 721 -23.96 30.91 48.81
C LYS A 721 -24.80 29.67 48.48
N SER A 722 -25.99 29.80 47.89
CA SER A 722 -26.88 28.64 47.70
C SER A 722 -26.50 27.75 46.51
N PHE A 723 -25.75 28.25 45.53
CA PHE A 723 -25.30 27.46 44.38
C PHE A 723 -23.93 26.81 44.60
N MET A 724 -23.08 27.41 45.44
CA MET A 724 -21.81 26.80 45.87
C MET A 724 -22.00 25.69 46.89
N ASP A 725 -23.02 25.74 47.75
CA ASP A 725 -23.29 24.70 48.74
C ASP A 725 -23.74 23.38 48.08
N PHE A 726 -24.51 23.41 46.99
CA PHE A 726 -24.91 22.20 46.27
C PHE A 726 -23.72 21.49 45.62
N ARG A 727 -22.78 22.27 45.05
CA ARG A 727 -21.57 21.72 44.41
C ARG A 727 -20.54 21.24 45.43
N ARG A 728 -20.37 21.95 46.55
CA ARG A 728 -19.51 21.51 47.67
C ARG A 728 -20.03 20.28 48.39
N GLN A 729 -21.35 20.13 48.51
CA GLN A 729 -21.96 18.97 49.16
C GLN A 729 -21.84 17.72 48.27
N ALA A 730 -22.04 17.86 46.95
CA ALA A 730 -21.77 16.80 45.99
C ALA A 730 -20.29 16.42 45.89
N GLU A 731 -19.37 17.39 45.96
CA GLU A 731 -17.92 17.14 45.97
C GLU A 731 -17.43 16.53 47.30
N LYS A 732 -17.98 16.93 48.46
CA LYS A 732 -17.68 16.29 49.75
C LYS A 732 -18.18 14.85 49.82
N GLU A 733 -19.37 14.56 49.30
CA GLU A 733 -19.91 13.20 49.25
C GLU A 733 -19.14 12.31 48.27
N SER A 734 -18.70 12.85 47.13
CA SER A 734 -17.79 12.19 46.19
C SER A 734 -16.41 11.92 46.81
N PHE A 735 -15.86 12.89 47.53
CA PHE A 735 -14.55 12.77 48.19
C PHE A 735 -14.58 11.81 49.39
N GLN A 736 -15.66 11.80 50.20
CA GLN A 736 -15.85 10.82 51.29
C GLN A 736 -16.13 9.40 50.79
N ARG A 737 -16.76 9.23 49.62
CA ARG A 737 -16.86 7.92 48.95
C ARG A 737 -15.51 7.44 48.42
N SER A 738 -14.67 8.35 47.91
CA SER A 738 -13.31 8.05 47.45
C SER A 738 -12.33 7.75 48.59
N SER A 739 -12.45 8.45 49.73
CA SER A 739 -11.52 8.31 50.86
C SER A 739 -11.75 7.06 51.73
N ASN A 740 -12.86 6.35 51.55
CA ASN A 740 -13.14 5.08 52.24
C ASN A 740 -12.76 3.82 51.43
N ILE A 741 -12.28 3.97 50.19
CA ILE A 741 -11.87 2.84 49.33
C ILE A 741 -10.34 2.63 49.32
N PHE A 742 -9.54 3.65 49.71
CA PHE A 742 -8.08 3.56 49.79
C PHE A 742 -7.58 3.76 51.23
N ASN A 743 -7.55 2.67 52.00
CA ASN A 743 -6.83 2.60 53.28
C ASN A 743 -5.39 2.13 53.02
N TRP A 744 -4.39 2.65 53.76
CA TRP A 744 -2.98 2.24 53.63
C TRP A 744 -2.77 0.73 53.74
N LYS A 745 -3.65 0.02 54.49
CA LYS A 745 -3.65 -1.45 54.57
C LYS A 745 -4.05 -2.14 53.25
N VAL A 746 -4.95 -1.54 52.47
CA VAL A 746 -5.35 -2.02 51.13
C VAL A 746 -4.27 -1.70 50.11
N ALA A 747 -3.61 -0.56 50.21
CA ALA A 747 -2.46 -0.22 49.37
C ALA A 747 -1.29 -1.19 49.60
N LEU A 748 -1.00 -1.54 50.86
CA LEU A 748 0.03 -2.55 51.19
C LEU A 748 -0.36 -3.96 50.72
N GLY A 749 -1.64 -4.34 50.85
CA GLY A 749 -2.15 -5.59 50.31
C GLY A 749 -2.04 -5.66 48.78
N THR A 750 -2.35 -4.57 48.09
CA THR A 750 -2.27 -4.49 46.62
C THR A 750 -0.82 -4.49 46.14
N LEU A 751 0.09 -3.83 46.84
CA LEU A 751 1.53 -3.86 46.55
C LEU A 751 2.14 -5.25 46.85
N ALA A 752 1.69 -5.92 47.91
CA ALA A 752 2.14 -7.27 48.23
C ALA A 752 1.65 -8.29 47.20
N VAL A 753 0.38 -8.23 46.78
CA VAL A 753 -0.17 -9.09 45.72
C VAL A 753 0.47 -8.77 44.37
N GLY A 754 0.60 -7.48 44.03
CA GLY A 754 1.26 -7.03 42.80
C GLY A 754 2.72 -7.47 42.74
N GLY A 755 3.46 -7.33 43.84
CA GLY A 755 4.84 -7.80 43.97
C GLY A 755 4.96 -9.31 43.88
N SER A 756 4.04 -10.05 44.51
CA SER A 756 3.97 -11.52 44.45
C SER A 756 3.66 -12.02 43.03
N CYS A 757 2.73 -11.37 42.33
CA CYS A 757 2.44 -11.61 40.92
C CYS A 757 3.63 -11.27 40.03
N LEU A 758 4.38 -10.20 40.33
CA LEU A 758 5.59 -9.84 39.59
C LEU A 758 6.68 -10.91 39.77
N VAL A 759 6.92 -11.36 41.01
CA VAL A 759 7.89 -12.42 41.30
C VAL A 759 7.47 -13.73 40.65
N ALA A 760 6.18 -14.09 40.68
CA ALA A 760 5.65 -15.25 39.97
C ALA A 760 5.81 -15.12 38.45
N LEU A 761 5.60 -13.93 37.87
CA LEU A 761 5.82 -13.66 36.46
C LEU A 761 7.30 -13.74 36.09
N PHE A 762 8.22 -13.21 36.91
CA PHE A 762 9.65 -13.35 36.70
C PHE A 762 10.12 -14.80 36.83
N TYR A 763 9.55 -15.55 37.77
CA TYR A 763 9.82 -16.97 37.95
C TYR A 763 9.30 -17.81 36.77
N ILE A 764 8.06 -17.57 36.31
CA ILE A 764 7.49 -18.21 35.11
C ILE A 764 8.29 -17.81 33.86
N LYS A 765 8.73 -16.55 33.76
CA LYS A 765 9.59 -16.08 32.66
C LYS A 765 10.95 -16.79 32.67
N LYS A 766 11.52 -17.02 33.85
CA LYS A 766 12.77 -17.79 34.02
C LYS A 766 12.59 -19.26 33.63
N ILE A 767 11.52 -19.92 34.10
CA ILE A 767 11.17 -21.30 33.69
C ILE A 767 10.96 -21.37 32.17
N ARG A 768 10.21 -20.45 31.57
CA ARG A 768 10.00 -20.40 30.12
C ARG A 768 11.27 -20.10 29.33
N LEU A 769 12.23 -19.37 29.91
CA LEU A 769 13.55 -19.13 29.31
C LEU A 769 14.41 -20.39 29.37
N GLU A 770 14.42 -21.10 30.50
CA GLU A 770 15.12 -22.37 30.67
C GLU A 770 14.49 -23.49 29.80
N GLU A 771 13.16 -23.52 29.69
CA GLU A 771 12.42 -24.39 28.75
C GLU A 771 12.68 -24.00 27.30
N ARG A 772 12.73 -22.71 26.95
CA ARG A 772 13.15 -22.27 25.61
C ARG A 772 14.58 -22.64 25.31
N GLU A 773 15.51 -22.56 26.27
CA GLU A 773 16.89 -23.01 26.07
C GLU A 773 16.99 -24.53 25.92
N LYS A 774 16.20 -25.30 26.68
CA LYS A 774 16.05 -26.75 26.47
C LYS A 774 15.44 -27.06 25.11
N HIS A 775 14.38 -26.38 24.69
CA HIS A 775 13.75 -26.53 23.38
C HIS A 775 14.66 -26.04 22.24
N ARG A 776 15.49 -25.00 22.43
CA ARG A 776 16.50 -24.56 21.44
C ARG A 776 17.60 -25.59 21.26
N LYS A 777 17.94 -26.33 22.33
CA LYS A 777 18.89 -27.46 22.27
C LYS A 777 18.26 -28.72 21.67
N VAL A 778 16.94 -28.88 21.73
CA VAL A 778 16.20 -30.05 21.19
C VAL A 778 15.71 -29.83 19.74
N THR A 779 15.55 -28.59 19.28
CA THR A 779 15.00 -28.25 17.93
C THR A 779 16.07 -27.85 16.91
N ALA A 780 17.31 -28.25 17.11
CA ALA A 780 18.37 -28.13 16.11
C ALA A 780 18.92 -29.51 15.80
N GLY A 781 18.19 -30.29 14.99
CA GLY A 781 18.87 -31.26 14.13
C GLY A 781 19.73 -30.46 13.17
N LYS A 782 20.98 -30.15 13.56
CA LYS A 782 21.96 -29.50 12.67
C LYS A 782 22.02 -30.31 11.39
N ALA A 783 21.68 -29.71 10.24
CA ALA A 783 22.21 -30.20 8.99
C ALA A 783 23.74 -30.23 9.14
N ARG A 784 24.36 -31.42 9.16
CA ARG A 784 25.82 -31.57 9.23
C ARG A 784 26.41 -30.95 7.96
N ILE A 785 26.90 -29.72 8.06
CA ILE A 785 27.85 -29.12 7.12
C ILE A 785 29.22 -29.35 7.74
N GLY A 786 30.16 -29.87 6.94
CA GLY A 786 31.46 -30.32 7.44
C GLY A 786 31.47 -31.82 7.77
N GLY A 787 32.68 -32.39 7.77
CA GLY A 787 32.95 -33.81 7.90
C GLY A 787 34.41 -34.10 7.59
N GLU A 788 34.83 -35.35 7.77
CA GLU A 788 36.21 -35.73 7.47
C GLU A 788 36.46 -35.75 5.96
N TRP A 789 37.57 -35.13 5.55
CA TRP A 789 38.04 -35.08 4.17
C TRP A 789 39.56 -35.26 4.13
N GLU A 790 40.04 -35.78 2.99
CA GLU A 790 41.45 -35.99 2.66
C GLU A 790 41.62 -35.67 1.17
N LEU A 791 42.62 -34.86 0.84
CA LEU A 791 42.96 -34.43 -0.52
C LEU A 791 44.49 -34.42 -0.69
N LEU A 792 44.98 -34.18 -1.90
CA LEU A 792 46.41 -33.98 -2.14
C LEU A 792 46.78 -32.53 -1.83
N ASN A 793 47.76 -32.34 -0.95
CA ASN A 793 48.35 -31.02 -0.71
C ASN A 793 49.32 -30.62 -1.83
N THR A 794 49.89 -29.43 -1.73
CA THR A 794 50.87 -28.87 -2.70
C THR A 794 52.18 -29.66 -2.83
N GLU A 795 52.44 -30.66 -1.98
CA GLU A 795 53.57 -31.59 -2.08
C GLU A 795 53.17 -32.94 -2.72
N GLY A 796 51.91 -33.10 -3.10
CA GLY A 796 51.36 -34.34 -3.65
C GLY A 796 51.13 -35.43 -2.59
N LYS A 797 51.13 -35.08 -1.30
CA LYS A 797 50.86 -36.00 -0.20
C LYS A 797 49.38 -35.92 0.20
N PRO A 798 48.74 -37.06 0.53
CA PRO A 798 47.43 -37.06 1.17
C PRO A 798 47.50 -36.33 2.52
N GLU A 799 46.65 -35.32 2.69
CA GLU A 799 46.49 -34.53 3.91
C GLU A 799 45.05 -34.03 3.96
N GLY A 800 44.48 -33.91 5.15
CA GLY A 800 43.07 -33.60 5.29
C GLY A 800 42.69 -32.93 6.59
N SER A 801 41.40 -32.99 6.87
CA SER A 801 40.79 -32.40 8.08
C SER A 801 41.35 -32.95 9.40
N GLN A 802 41.94 -34.16 9.42
CA GLN A 802 42.45 -34.76 10.66
C GLN A 802 43.80 -34.16 11.06
N GLU A 803 44.69 -33.95 10.09
CA GLU A 803 46.02 -33.37 10.27
C GLU A 803 45.96 -31.89 10.64
N LEU A 804 44.89 -31.21 10.21
CA LEU A 804 44.64 -29.80 10.49
C LEU A 804 43.87 -29.53 11.81
N ARG A 805 43.48 -30.58 12.56
CA ARG A 805 42.80 -30.44 13.86
C ARG A 805 43.63 -29.63 14.86
N GLY A 806 42.95 -28.97 15.79
CA GLY A 806 43.59 -28.08 16.77
C GLY A 806 43.77 -26.64 16.27
N ASN A 807 43.61 -26.38 14.97
CA ASN A 807 43.62 -25.04 14.39
C ASN A 807 42.22 -24.61 13.95
N TRP A 808 41.97 -23.31 13.95
CA TRP A 808 40.81 -22.76 13.25
C TRP A 808 41.10 -22.77 11.75
N LEU A 809 40.15 -23.22 10.93
CA LEU A 809 40.31 -23.22 9.47
C LEU A 809 39.36 -22.20 8.86
N LEU A 810 39.88 -21.39 7.94
CA LEU A 810 39.08 -20.55 7.05
C LEU A 810 39.22 -21.12 5.64
N MET A 811 38.21 -21.84 5.19
CA MET A 811 38.24 -22.63 3.95
C MET A 811 37.50 -21.92 2.82
N TYR A 812 38.09 -21.91 1.62
CA TYR A 812 37.48 -21.42 0.39
C TYR A 812 37.60 -22.46 -0.72
N PHE A 813 36.54 -22.61 -1.51
CA PHE A 813 36.47 -23.51 -2.66
C PHE A 813 36.46 -22.69 -3.94
N GLY A 814 37.41 -22.92 -4.84
CA GLY A 814 37.55 -22.17 -6.08
C GLY A 814 38.39 -22.93 -7.11
N PHE A 815 38.93 -22.26 -8.12
CA PHE A 815 39.76 -22.88 -9.15
C PHE A 815 40.77 -21.89 -9.71
N THR A 816 41.91 -22.36 -10.23
CA THR A 816 43.07 -21.48 -10.55
C THR A 816 42.93 -20.70 -11.86
N ASN A 817 41.94 -21.05 -12.69
CA ASN A 817 41.64 -20.38 -13.96
C ASN A 817 40.51 -19.34 -13.86
N CYS A 818 40.09 -18.97 -12.64
CA CYS A 818 39.06 -17.94 -12.44
C CYS A 818 39.66 -16.54 -12.66
N PRO A 819 39.10 -15.70 -13.56
CA PRO A 819 39.72 -14.45 -13.95
C PRO A 819 39.77 -13.40 -12.82
N ASP A 820 38.67 -13.25 -12.06
CA ASP A 820 38.53 -12.15 -11.10
C ASP A 820 38.03 -12.60 -9.71
N ILE A 821 37.07 -13.53 -9.63
CA ILE A 821 36.37 -13.82 -8.36
C ILE A 821 37.22 -14.62 -7.36
N CYS A 822 37.89 -15.71 -7.77
CA CYS A 822 38.72 -16.48 -6.84
C CYS A 822 39.93 -15.71 -6.31
N PRO A 823 40.68 -14.96 -7.13
CA PRO A 823 41.76 -14.11 -6.63
C PRO A 823 41.28 -13.12 -5.56
N ASP A 824 40.21 -12.38 -5.81
CA ASP A 824 39.66 -11.38 -4.87
C ASP A 824 39.26 -11.99 -3.52
N GLU A 825 38.63 -13.18 -3.55
CA GLU A 825 38.22 -13.86 -2.32
C GLU A 825 39.42 -14.42 -1.55
N ILE A 826 40.45 -14.93 -2.23
CA ILE A 826 41.66 -15.43 -1.58
C ILE A 826 42.45 -14.29 -0.95
N GLU A 827 42.62 -13.15 -1.64
CA GLU A 827 43.24 -11.94 -1.07
C GLU A 827 42.48 -11.46 0.18
N LYS A 828 41.15 -11.42 0.09
CA LYS A 828 40.31 -11.08 1.24
C LYS A 828 40.49 -12.07 2.40
N MET A 829 40.59 -13.37 2.12
CA MET A 829 40.82 -14.41 3.13
C MET A 829 42.17 -14.24 3.83
N VAL A 830 43.24 -13.97 3.06
CA VAL A 830 44.58 -13.70 3.60
C VAL A 830 44.55 -12.46 4.48
N LYS A 831 43.92 -11.37 4.01
CA LYS A 831 43.77 -10.13 4.79
C LYS A 831 42.99 -10.34 6.10
N VAL A 832 41.97 -11.21 6.12
CA VAL A 832 41.26 -11.59 7.36
C VAL A 832 42.23 -12.21 8.36
N VAL A 833 43.08 -13.15 7.92
CA VAL A 833 44.06 -13.82 8.78
C VAL A 833 45.06 -12.81 9.35
N GLU A 834 45.60 -11.92 8.52
CA GLU A 834 46.54 -10.86 8.94
C GLU A 834 45.94 -9.92 9.99
N ILE A 835 44.68 -9.49 9.80
CA ILE A 835 43.98 -8.65 10.78
C ILE A 835 43.88 -9.36 12.12
N ILE A 836 43.55 -10.65 12.14
CA ILE A 836 43.39 -11.41 13.39
C ILE A 836 44.74 -11.61 14.08
N GLU A 837 45.78 -11.93 13.32
CA GLU A 837 47.14 -12.11 13.86
C GLU A 837 47.75 -10.81 14.40
N SER A 838 47.31 -9.64 13.92
CA SER A 838 47.76 -8.34 14.43
C SER A 838 47.25 -8.02 15.85
N THR A 839 46.34 -8.83 16.40
CA THR A 839 45.77 -8.62 17.74
C THR A 839 46.61 -9.28 18.84
N LYS A 840 46.59 -8.69 20.06
CA LYS A 840 47.39 -9.18 21.20
C LYS A 840 47.03 -10.60 21.68
N ASP A 841 45.82 -11.07 21.38
CA ASP A 841 45.30 -12.41 21.73
C ASP A 841 45.13 -13.27 20.47
N ALA A 842 46.10 -13.19 19.54
CA ALA A 842 46.05 -13.87 18.25
C ALA A 842 45.81 -15.37 18.40
N THR A 843 44.71 -15.86 17.82
CA THR A 843 44.46 -17.29 17.68
C THR A 843 44.86 -17.70 16.27
N PRO A 844 45.68 -18.75 16.09
CA PRO A 844 46.14 -19.17 14.77
C PRO A 844 44.96 -19.66 13.93
N ILE A 845 44.80 -19.06 12.75
CA ILE A 845 43.83 -19.45 11.73
C ILE A 845 44.60 -19.86 10.49
N VAL A 846 44.29 -21.05 9.97
CA VAL A 846 44.89 -21.59 8.76
C VAL A 846 43.97 -21.28 7.58
N PRO A 847 44.39 -20.43 6.63
CA PRO A 847 43.65 -20.22 5.38
C PRO A 847 43.84 -21.43 4.46
N VAL A 848 42.72 -21.97 3.97
CA VAL A 848 42.69 -23.21 3.17
C VAL A 848 41.98 -22.94 1.85
N PHE A 849 42.64 -23.29 0.73
CA PHE A 849 42.07 -23.26 -0.61
C PHE A 849 41.90 -24.68 -1.14
N ILE A 850 40.69 -25.03 -1.58
CA ILE A 850 40.40 -26.32 -2.22
C ILE A 850 39.96 -26.07 -3.65
N SER A 851 40.67 -26.66 -4.62
CA SER A 851 40.25 -26.62 -6.01
C SER A 851 38.98 -27.44 -6.23
N VAL A 852 37.99 -26.88 -6.94
CA VAL A 852 36.80 -27.58 -7.45
C VAL A 852 36.95 -28.03 -8.92
N ASP A 853 38.11 -27.78 -9.53
CA ASP A 853 38.39 -28.11 -10.93
C ASP A 853 39.70 -28.93 -11.09
N PRO A 854 39.74 -30.16 -10.54
CA PRO A 854 40.95 -30.98 -10.53
C PRO A 854 41.45 -31.42 -11.92
N GLU A 855 40.63 -31.25 -12.96
CA GLU A 855 41.04 -31.54 -14.35
C GLU A 855 42.10 -30.55 -14.85
N ARG A 856 42.01 -29.27 -14.44
CA ARG A 856 42.98 -28.22 -14.80
C ARG A 856 43.93 -27.86 -13.66
N ASP A 857 43.46 -28.03 -12.42
CA ASP A 857 44.20 -27.65 -11.22
C ASP A 857 45.04 -28.81 -10.68
N SER A 858 46.13 -29.11 -11.37
CA SER A 858 47.15 -30.06 -10.90
C SER A 858 47.82 -29.60 -9.60
N VAL A 859 48.44 -30.52 -8.86
CA VAL A 859 49.18 -30.21 -7.62
C VAL A 859 50.23 -29.11 -7.84
N ALA A 860 50.95 -29.14 -8.97
CA ALA A 860 51.94 -28.12 -9.32
C ALA A 860 51.27 -26.75 -9.56
N ARG A 861 50.15 -26.72 -10.28
CA ARG A 861 49.41 -25.49 -10.57
C ARG A 861 48.81 -24.86 -9.31
N VAL A 862 48.19 -25.66 -8.44
CA VAL A 862 47.66 -25.17 -7.16
C VAL A 862 48.77 -24.64 -6.25
N LYS A 863 49.95 -25.27 -6.27
CA LYS A 863 51.13 -24.78 -5.53
C LYS A 863 51.58 -23.41 -6.02
N GLU A 864 51.73 -23.23 -7.33
CA GLU A 864 52.09 -21.95 -7.92
C GLU A 864 51.04 -20.88 -7.60
N TYR A 865 49.77 -21.20 -7.79
CA TYR A 865 48.67 -20.27 -7.53
C TYR A 865 48.60 -19.84 -6.06
N CYS A 866 48.74 -20.75 -5.10
CA CYS A 866 48.71 -20.38 -3.68
C CYS A 866 49.91 -19.50 -3.28
N ALA A 867 51.08 -19.73 -3.88
CA ALA A 867 52.30 -18.96 -3.61
C ALA A 867 52.21 -17.51 -4.11
N GLU A 868 51.32 -17.19 -5.06
CA GLU A 868 51.06 -15.82 -5.50
C GLU A 868 50.38 -14.97 -4.41
N PHE A 869 49.62 -15.59 -3.48
CA PHE A 869 48.85 -14.87 -2.46
C PHE A 869 49.53 -14.85 -1.09
N SER A 870 49.97 -16.00 -0.57
CA SER A 870 50.58 -16.09 0.77
C SER A 870 51.25 -17.43 1.03
N ASP A 871 52.43 -17.42 1.66
CA ASP A 871 53.11 -18.63 2.17
C ASP A 871 52.30 -19.39 3.25
N LYS A 872 51.26 -18.74 3.83
CA LYS A 872 50.38 -19.34 4.83
C LYS A 872 49.20 -20.09 4.22
N LEU A 873 48.89 -19.86 2.94
CA LEU A 873 47.75 -20.44 2.25
C LEU A 873 48.01 -21.93 1.96
N ARG A 874 47.15 -22.80 2.49
CA ARG A 874 47.22 -24.25 2.25
C ARG A 874 46.33 -24.63 1.08
N GLY A 875 46.93 -25.00 -0.04
CA GLY A 875 46.23 -25.43 -1.25
C GLY A 875 46.02 -26.95 -1.33
N TYR A 876 44.85 -27.38 -1.76
CA TYR A 876 44.48 -28.78 -1.96
C TYR A 876 43.78 -29.02 -3.29
N THR A 877 44.05 -30.18 -3.88
CA THR A 877 43.39 -30.71 -5.08
C THR A 877 43.35 -32.24 -5.00
N GLY A 878 42.87 -32.95 -6.02
CA GLY A 878 42.82 -34.41 -5.99
C GLY A 878 42.21 -35.01 -7.23
N THR A 879 41.67 -36.22 -7.13
CA THR A 879 40.84 -36.79 -8.21
C THR A 879 39.48 -36.10 -8.24
N THR A 880 38.82 -36.06 -9.41
CA THR A 880 37.46 -35.51 -9.58
C THR A 880 36.48 -36.11 -8.58
N GLU A 881 36.58 -37.41 -8.30
CA GLU A 881 35.74 -38.09 -7.30
C GLU A 881 36.01 -37.60 -5.88
N ALA A 882 37.28 -37.45 -5.50
CA ALA A 882 37.67 -36.99 -4.17
C ALA A 882 37.20 -35.54 -3.94
N VAL A 883 37.47 -34.64 -4.89
CA VAL A 883 37.05 -33.24 -4.83
C VAL A 883 35.52 -33.13 -4.77
N ASN A 884 34.79 -33.86 -5.62
CA ASN A 884 33.31 -33.87 -5.60
C ASN A 884 32.75 -34.36 -4.26
N LYS A 885 33.40 -35.34 -3.62
CA LYS A 885 33.01 -35.85 -2.31
C LYS A 885 33.20 -34.80 -1.22
N VAL A 886 34.32 -34.07 -1.25
CA VAL A 886 34.56 -32.96 -0.31
C VAL A 886 33.57 -31.82 -0.56
N ALA A 887 33.38 -31.40 -1.81
CA ALA A 887 32.42 -30.38 -2.19
C ALA A 887 31.01 -30.71 -1.69
N LYS A 888 30.54 -31.96 -1.86
CA LYS A 888 29.25 -32.43 -1.32
C LYS A 888 29.18 -32.37 0.22
N THR A 889 30.26 -32.73 0.91
CA THR A 889 30.34 -32.67 2.39
C THR A 889 30.15 -31.24 2.93
N PHE A 890 30.68 -30.25 2.20
CA PHE A 890 30.53 -28.83 2.53
C PHE A 890 29.35 -28.16 1.82
N ARG A 891 28.56 -28.92 1.04
CA ARG A 891 27.44 -28.45 0.20
C ARG A 891 27.84 -27.35 -0.78
N VAL A 892 29.06 -27.41 -1.28
CA VAL A 892 29.59 -26.54 -2.33
C VAL A 892 29.01 -27.01 -3.66
N TYR A 893 28.23 -26.14 -4.30
CA TYR A 893 27.84 -26.33 -5.68
C TYR A 893 29.00 -25.94 -6.59
N HIS A 894 29.29 -26.78 -7.58
CA HIS A 894 30.12 -26.43 -8.72
C HIS A 894 29.62 -27.17 -9.97
N SER A 895 29.76 -26.55 -11.15
CA SER A 895 29.35 -27.10 -12.44
C SER A 895 30.30 -26.63 -13.54
N GLN A 896 30.71 -27.54 -14.42
CA GLN A 896 31.43 -27.19 -15.64
C GLN A 896 30.42 -26.77 -16.72
N GLY A 897 30.67 -25.66 -17.40
CA GLY A 897 29.92 -25.22 -18.57
C GLY A 897 30.16 -26.09 -19.81
N PRO A 898 29.36 -25.94 -20.87
CA PRO A 898 29.51 -26.74 -22.09
C PRO A 898 30.87 -26.50 -22.76
N LYS A 899 31.65 -27.58 -23.00
CA LYS A 899 32.92 -27.53 -23.71
C LYS A 899 32.69 -27.10 -25.16
N THR A 900 33.32 -26.00 -25.60
CA THR A 900 33.20 -25.55 -26.99
C THR A 900 34.16 -26.34 -27.88
N ASN A 901 33.72 -26.77 -29.08
CA ASN A 901 34.46 -27.66 -29.99
C ASN A 901 35.76 -27.05 -30.61
N LYS A 902 36.36 -26.01 -30.01
CA LYS A 902 37.54 -25.31 -30.58
C LYS A 902 38.81 -25.34 -29.74
N GLN A 903 38.79 -25.84 -28.50
CA GLN A 903 39.98 -26.19 -27.70
C GLN A 903 39.50 -27.00 -26.49
N GLU A 904 40.08 -28.17 -26.22
CA GLU A 904 39.57 -29.11 -25.19
C GLU A 904 39.62 -28.57 -23.74
N ASP A 905 40.34 -27.47 -23.49
CA ASP A 905 40.57 -26.88 -22.16
C ASP A 905 39.85 -25.55 -21.87
N ASP A 906 39.03 -25.03 -22.81
CA ASP A 906 38.35 -23.75 -22.65
C ASP A 906 36.88 -23.92 -22.21
N TYR A 907 36.68 -24.04 -20.89
CA TYR A 907 35.36 -24.06 -20.26
C TYR A 907 35.31 -23.22 -18.96
N ILE A 908 34.12 -22.68 -18.69
CA ILE A 908 33.82 -21.90 -17.47
C ILE A 908 33.35 -22.85 -16.37
N VAL A 909 33.78 -22.61 -15.13
CA VAL A 909 33.30 -23.33 -13.95
C VAL A 909 32.49 -22.38 -13.10
N ASP A 910 31.20 -22.68 -12.94
CA ASP A 910 30.35 -22.01 -11.94
C ASP A 910 30.58 -22.69 -10.59
N HIS A 911 30.80 -21.93 -9.52
CA HIS A 911 30.87 -22.49 -8.17
C HIS A 911 30.38 -21.53 -7.07
N THR A 912 30.19 -22.08 -5.88
CA THR A 912 29.78 -21.33 -4.68
C THR A 912 30.92 -20.43 -4.20
N VAL A 913 30.65 -19.14 -4.00
CA VAL A 913 31.65 -18.14 -3.57
C VAL A 913 31.44 -17.76 -2.09
N ILE A 914 31.86 -18.65 -1.21
CA ILE A 914 31.68 -18.54 0.25
C ILE A 914 32.93 -19.07 0.97
N MET A 915 33.34 -18.39 2.04
CA MET A 915 34.34 -18.88 3.01
C MET A 915 33.67 -19.61 4.17
N TYR A 916 34.23 -20.72 4.61
CA TYR A 916 33.72 -21.53 5.72
C TYR A 916 34.66 -21.45 6.92
N LEU A 917 34.12 -21.18 8.10
CA LEU A 917 34.86 -21.21 9.36
C LEU A 917 34.65 -22.55 10.07
N ILE A 918 35.75 -23.29 10.27
CA ILE A 918 35.79 -24.57 10.99
C ILE A 918 36.57 -24.38 12.28
N ASP A 919 36.03 -24.90 13.37
CA ASP A 919 36.67 -24.85 14.69
C ASP A 919 37.75 -25.93 14.86
N PRO A 920 38.58 -25.86 15.92
CA PRO A 920 39.64 -26.83 16.19
C PRO A 920 39.20 -28.29 16.33
N ASP A 921 37.91 -28.53 16.61
CA ASP A 921 37.31 -29.87 16.72
C ASP A 921 36.82 -30.39 15.36
N GLY A 922 37.03 -29.63 14.28
CA GLY A 922 36.59 -29.96 12.92
C GLY A 922 35.10 -29.72 12.69
N GLN A 923 34.43 -28.92 13.53
CA GLN A 923 33.01 -28.62 13.39
C GLN A 923 32.81 -27.29 12.65
N PHE A 924 31.79 -27.27 11.79
CA PHE A 924 31.37 -26.05 11.12
C PHE A 924 30.78 -25.04 12.12
N HIS A 925 31.27 -23.80 12.03
CA HIS A 925 30.96 -22.74 13.00
C HIS A 925 30.33 -21.49 12.36
N ASP A 926 30.72 -21.10 11.15
CA ASP A 926 30.04 -20.06 10.35
C ASP A 926 30.47 -20.04 8.88
N TYR A 927 29.85 -19.18 8.07
CA TYR A 927 30.24 -18.92 6.68
C TYR A 927 30.16 -17.42 6.32
N TYR A 928 30.92 -17.00 5.31
CA TYR A 928 31.02 -15.60 4.88
C TYR A 928 30.95 -15.50 3.35
N GLY A 929 29.99 -14.74 2.82
CA GLY A 929 29.85 -14.50 1.38
C GLY A 929 30.52 -13.21 0.90
N GLN A 930 30.49 -12.99 -0.42
CA GLN A 930 31.15 -11.88 -1.13
C GLN A 930 30.89 -10.48 -0.54
N ASN A 931 29.67 -10.19 -0.10
CA ASN A 931 29.25 -8.86 0.37
C ASN A 931 29.89 -8.40 1.70
N ARG A 932 30.71 -9.23 2.35
CA ARG A 932 31.36 -8.95 3.63
C ARG A 932 32.80 -8.44 3.43
N LYS A 933 33.17 -7.35 4.10
CA LYS A 933 34.55 -6.84 4.13
C LYS A 933 35.43 -7.67 5.06
N ALA A 934 36.74 -7.70 4.81
CA ALA A 934 37.71 -8.46 5.61
C ALA A 934 37.67 -8.10 7.10
N GLU A 935 37.51 -6.81 7.42
CA GLU A 935 37.45 -6.31 8.81
C GLU A 935 36.20 -6.83 9.55
N GLU A 936 35.07 -6.92 8.86
CA GLU A 936 33.83 -7.47 9.44
C GLU A 936 33.97 -8.97 9.73
N ILE A 937 34.53 -9.72 8.77
CA ILE A 937 34.78 -11.15 8.93
C ILE A 937 35.73 -11.38 10.11
N ALA A 938 36.83 -10.63 10.18
CA ALA A 938 37.80 -10.74 11.26
C ALA A 938 37.18 -10.49 12.65
N ASN A 939 36.37 -9.43 12.79
CA ASN A 939 35.68 -9.11 14.04
C ASN A 939 34.72 -10.22 14.48
N VAL A 940 33.96 -10.79 13.54
CA VAL A 940 33.03 -11.89 13.83
C VAL A 940 33.79 -13.16 14.24
N ILE A 941 34.88 -13.49 13.55
CA ILE A 941 35.73 -14.63 13.90
C ILE A 941 36.31 -14.44 15.31
N GLN A 942 36.89 -13.28 15.64
CA GLN A 942 37.44 -13.01 16.98
C GLN A 942 36.41 -13.22 18.10
N MET A 943 35.20 -12.69 17.91
CA MET A 943 34.10 -12.87 18.88
C MET A 943 33.73 -14.36 19.07
N LYS A 944 33.75 -15.14 18.00
CA LYS A 944 33.45 -16.58 18.04
C LYS A 944 34.56 -17.38 18.71
N VAL A 945 35.81 -17.07 18.39
CA VAL A 945 36.99 -17.67 19.01
C VAL A 945 36.99 -17.41 20.52
N LEU A 946 36.75 -16.17 20.96
CA LEU A 946 36.64 -15.81 22.38
C LEU A 946 35.52 -16.58 23.08
N LYS A 947 34.37 -16.73 22.42
CA LYS A 947 33.23 -17.51 22.96
C LYS A 947 33.57 -18.99 23.09
N TYR A 948 34.21 -19.58 22.09
CA TYR A 948 34.67 -20.97 22.11
C TYR A 948 35.67 -21.22 23.24
N GLN A 949 36.68 -20.33 23.38
CA GLN A 949 37.66 -20.39 24.48
C GLN A 949 37.00 -20.26 25.86
N ALA A 950 36.01 -19.38 26.02
CA ALA A 950 35.26 -19.22 27.27
C ALA A 950 34.41 -20.45 27.62
N GLN A 951 33.83 -21.13 26.62
CA GLN A 951 33.07 -22.36 26.79
C GLN A 951 33.98 -23.52 27.22
N ASN A 952 35.15 -23.66 26.59
CA ASN A 952 36.11 -24.70 26.94
C ASN A 952 36.78 -24.46 28.30
N ARG A 953 37.00 -23.20 28.72
CA ARG A 953 37.45 -22.89 30.10
C ARG A 953 36.43 -23.27 31.18
N LYS A 954 35.13 -23.06 30.93
CA LYS A 954 34.05 -23.52 31.83
C LYS A 954 33.96 -25.04 31.91
N SER A 955 34.27 -25.75 30.82
CA SER A 955 34.31 -27.21 30.80
C SER A 955 35.46 -27.75 31.66
N LEU A 956 36.65 -27.14 31.59
CA LEU A 956 37.82 -27.53 32.40
C LEU A 956 37.64 -27.24 33.90
N LEU A 957 37.02 -26.11 34.26
CA LEU A 957 36.68 -25.76 35.65
C LEU A 957 35.57 -26.63 36.27
N ASN A 958 34.83 -27.40 35.46
CA ASN A 958 33.85 -28.38 35.93
C ASN A 958 34.42 -29.81 35.99
N LEU A 959 35.67 -30.01 35.58
CA LEU A 959 36.41 -31.29 35.58
C LEU A 959 37.49 -31.35 36.68
N PHE A 960 37.70 -30.24 37.41
CA PHE A 960 38.39 -30.17 38.70
C PHE A 960 37.37 -29.83 39.77
#